data_AF-A0A3B3ZAS3-F1
#
_entry.id   AF-A0A3B3ZAS3-F1
#
_cell.length_a   1.000
_cell.length_b   1.000
_cell.length_c   1.000
_cell.angle_alpha   90.00
_cell.angle_beta   90.00
_cell.angle_gamma   90.00
#
_symmetry.space_group_name_H-M   'P 1'
#
loop_
_entity.id
_entity.type
_entity.pdbx_description
1 polymer ?
#
loop_
_entity_poly.entity_id
_entity_poly.type
_entity_poly.pdbx_seq_one_letter_code
_entity_poly.pdbx_strand_id
1 'polypeptide(L)'
;LRLCISQSPLVNALVFIPVLLFLLIKSFKGGGASPFRTLKMRQNLTKYLKTCLCAFVFFRHGTRCAGEVAAVANNGVCGVGVAYNAKIGGVRMLDGEVTDVVEAHSLSLNRQHIHIYSASWGPEDDGKSLDGPAKLAKEAFLQGITQGRGGLGSIFVWASGNGGREQDSCNCDGYTNSIYTLSISSSTQSGNVPWYSEPCSSTLATTFTLRSHFGTNEKKSVTTDLRQKCTESHTGTSASAPLAAGIIALTLEANMNLTWRDMQHLVVRTSMPRHLSTGDWRTNGVGRRVSHSYGYGLLDAGAMVALAQNWTAVGPQHECVINMLTEPRDIGDRLVISRSVDACWGRLEYVSSLEHVQARITLQRGKLALHLLSPLGTRATLLFPRPNDFSSEGFNDWAFMSTHSWDEDPQGEWTLEIENMAANSRDYGVLSQFTLILWGTGPSVVNPASSDFPRPSNNSCKTFDAQQICIECSPGFSLFLQGCVKLCPPGFTSGPQLLNLSLENWVDLSSVQACLPCHAACLTCSGPGPTDCLSCPPHSHLVLTSCLHQNQVQRKSPSSGGVQRDKAPEQTGAGPASDSDSADRASSPLPTVLAVLSCALVLIVLAGLFLLLQKRWGRPAQSWRTTLPSVYSHSRGIRLGFHCSQQSQRKAKICYKGIPTVWGDEDMITYESESDSEEVDSHSERTAFIKTQSSI
;
A
#
# COMPACT_ATOMS: atom_id res chain seq x y z
N LEU A 1 2.69 9.30 -35.41
CA LEU A 1 2.85 10.72 -35.04
C LEU A 1 2.37 10.93 -33.59
N ARG A 2 3.25 10.67 -32.62
CA ARG A 2 3.18 11.25 -31.27
C ARG A 2 4.37 12.19 -31.21
N LEU A 3 4.13 13.48 -31.09
CA LEU A 3 5.17 14.47 -30.81
C LEU A 3 4.66 15.42 -29.73
N CYS A 4 5.55 15.63 -28.77
CA CYS A 4 5.47 16.52 -27.64
C CYS A 4 4.85 17.88 -27.97
N ILE A 5 3.92 18.34 -27.12
CA ILE A 5 3.69 19.77 -26.93
C ILE A 5 3.86 20.04 -25.44
N SER A 6 5.01 20.62 -25.10
CA SER A 6 5.25 21.27 -23.83
C SER A 6 4.56 22.65 -23.81
N GLN A 7 3.91 22.93 -22.68
CA GLN A 7 3.89 24.23 -22.00
C GLN A 7 3.48 25.48 -22.80
N SER A 8 2.21 25.85 -22.70
CA SER A 8 1.80 27.19 -22.23
C SER A 8 0.28 27.25 -22.02
N PRO A 9 -0.22 27.80 -20.89
CA PRO A 9 -1.66 27.93 -20.65
C PRO A 9 -2.35 28.95 -21.58
N LEU A 10 -1.59 29.88 -22.17
CA LEU A 10 -2.12 30.86 -23.13
C LEU A 10 -2.52 30.24 -24.48
N VAL A 11 -1.79 29.23 -24.97
CA VAL A 11 -2.10 28.59 -26.26
C VAL A 11 -3.40 27.77 -26.18
N ASN A 12 -3.69 27.20 -25.01
CA ASN A 12 -4.97 26.52 -24.80
C ASN A 12 -6.14 27.51 -24.74
N ALA A 13 -5.99 28.69 -24.13
CA ALA A 13 -7.04 29.70 -24.09
C ALA A 13 -7.37 30.30 -25.47
N LEU A 14 -6.34 30.55 -26.29
CA LEU A 14 -6.48 31.15 -27.63
C LEU A 14 -7.14 30.23 -28.67
N VAL A 15 -7.06 28.90 -28.49
CA VAL A 15 -7.72 27.92 -29.37
C VAL A 15 -9.10 27.51 -28.83
N PHE A 16 -9.33 27.56 -27.51
CA PHE A 16 -10.59 27.08 -26.91
C PHE A 16 -11.77 28.05 -27.02
N ILE A 17 -11.53 29.35 -26.87
CA ILE A 17 -12.62 30.35 -26.86
C ILE A 17 -13.37 30.39 -28.21
N PRO A 18 -12.71 30.35 -29.39
CA PRO A 18 -13.41 30.32 -30.67
C PRO A 18 -14.22 29.04 -30.90
N VAL A 19 -13.71 27.88 -30.46
CA VAL A 19 -14.37 26.57 -30.65
C VAL A 19 -15.61 26.45 -29.75
N LEU A 20 -15.53 26.93 -28.51
CA LEU A 20 -16.66 26.96 -27.58
C LEU A 20 -17.76 27.92 -28.08
N LEU A 21 -17.37 29.09 -28.62
CA LEU A 21 -18.28 30.05 -29.22
C LEU A 21 -18.96 29.48 -30.49
N PHE A 22 -18.21 28.76 -31.33
CA PHE A 22 -18.74 28.11 -32.53
C PHE A 22 -19.75 26.99 -32.22
N LEU A 23 -19.52 26.23 -31.15
CA LEU A 23 -20.42 25.18 -30.67
C LEU A 23 -21.69 25.75 -30.01
N LEU A 24 -21.56 26.85 -29.26
CA LEU A 24 -22.70 27.58 -28.68
C LEU A 24 -23.58 28.22 -29.78
N ILE A 25 -22.96 28.81 -30.82
CA ILE A 25 -23.69 29.39 -31.95
C ILE A 25 -24.43 28.30 -32.77
N LYS A 26 -23.85 27.10 -32.94
CA LYS A 26 -24.54 25.96 -33.55
C LYS A 26 -25.72 25.45 -32.73
N SER A 27 -25.65 25.53 -31.40
CA SER A 27 -26.75 25.11 -30.51
C SER A 27 -27.95 26.07 -30.52
N PHE A 28 -27.78 27.33 -30.91
CA PHE A 28 -28.86 28.33 -30.99
C PHE A 28 -29.51 28.46 -32.38
N LYS A 29 -28.89 27.94 -33.45
CA LYS A 29 -29.42 28.04 -34.83
C LYS A 29 -29.97 26.73 -35.42
N GLY A 30 -29.86 25.61 -34.72
CA GLY A 30 -30.40 24.32 -35.20
C GLY A 30 -31.73 23.96 -34.53
N GLY A 31 -32.84 24.51 -35.03
CA GLY A 31 -34.16 23.95 -34.76
C GLY A 31 -34.22 22.54 -35.37
N GLY A 32 -34.37 21.52 -34.52
CA GLY A 32 -34.58 20.12 -34.94
C GLY A 32 -33.33 19.24 -34.89
N ALA A 33 -32.93 18.79 -33.68
CA ALA A 33 -32.07 17.62 -33.53
C ALA A 33 -32.45 16.83 -32.26
N SER A 34 -32.47 15.50 -32.39
CA SER A 34 -33.02 14.55 -31.41
C SER A 34 -32.35 14.60 -30.02
N PRO A 35 -33.09 14.29 -28.94
CA PRO A 35 -32.64 14.43 -27.55
C PRO A 35 -31.43 13.56 -27.16
N PHE A 36 -31.03 12.58 -27.99
CA PHE A 36 -29.89 11.70 -27.72
C PHE A 36 -28.53 12.33 -28.04
N ARG A 37 -28.43 13.26 -28.99
CA ARG A 37 -27.13 13.90 -29.35
C ARG A 37 -26.75 15.01 -28.37
N THR A 38 -27.73 15.73 -27.81
CA THR A 38 -27.55 16.78 -26.82
C THR A 38 -27.11 16.25 -25.45
N LEU A 39 -27.53 15.04 -25.06
CA LEU A 39 -27.13 14.42 -23.79
C LEU A 39 -25.66 13.98 -23.77
N LYS A 40 -25.19 13.38 -24.87
CA LYS A 40 -23.79 12.91 -25.00
C LYS A 40 -22.80 14.07 -25.09
N MET A 41 -23.21 15.18 -25.71
CA MET A 41 -22.41 16.40 -25.79
C MET A 41 -22.35 17.15 -24.44
N ARG A 42 -23.46 17.19 -23.69
CA ARG A 42 -23.47 17.71 -22.31
C ARG A 42 -22.57 16.89 -21.37
N GLN A 43 -22.65 15.55 -21.40
CA GLN A 43 -21.80 14.69 -20.58
C GLN A 43 -20.30 14.90 -20.84
N ASN A 44 -19.90 15.07 -22.12
CA ASN A 44 -18.52 15.37 -22.46
C ASN A 44 -18.09 16.75 -21.94
N LEU A 45 -18.93 17.79 -22.10
CA LEU A 45 -18.61 19.14 -21.62
C LEU A 45 -18.45 19.17 -20.08
N THR A 46 -19.32 18.47 -19.34
CA THR A 46 -19.20 18.33 -17.87
C THR A 46 -17.95 17.56 -17.47
N LYS A 47 -17.55 16.54 -18.24
CA LYS A 47 -16.30 15.80 -18.02
C LYS A 47 -15.09 16.72 -18.18
N TYR A 48 -15.04 17.52 -19.25
CA TYR A 48 -13.94 18.45 -19.53
C TYR A 48 -13.87 19.63 -18.54
N LEU A 49 -15.00 20.20 -18.13
CA LEU A 49 -15.05 21.22 -17.08
C LEU A 49 -14.60 20.68 -15.71
N LYS A 50 -14.95 19.43 -15.37
CA LYS A 50 -14.43 18.75 -14.18
C LYS A 50 -12.93 18.51 -14.25
N THR A 51 -12.39 18.13 -15.41
CA THR A 51 -10.94 17.98 -15.59
C THR A 51 -10.19 19.31 -15.45
N CYS A 52 -10.75 20.41 -15.98
CA CYS A 52 -10.17 21.75 -15.81
C CYS A 52 -10.29 22.28 -14.36
N LEU A 53 -11.40 22.04 -13.66
CA LEU A 53 -11.51 22.40 -12.24
C LEU A 53 -10.62 21.53 -11.34
N CYS A 54 -10.49 20.22 -11.62
CA CYS A 54 -9.54 19.34 -10.92
C CYS A 54 -8.10 19.82 -11.07
N ALA A 55 -7.73 20.30 -12.27
CA ALA A 55 -6.39 20.83 -12.52
C ALA A 55 -6.05 22.10 -11.69
N PHE A 56 -7.06 22.81 -11.17
CA PHE A 56 -6.86 24.05 -10.41
C PHE A 56 -6.80 23.85 -8.88
N VAL A 57 -7.25 22.71 -8.33
CA VAL A 57 -7.49 22.55 -6.88
C VAL A 57 -6.74 21.38 -6.22
N PHE A 58 -6.29 20.35 -6.95
CA PHE A 58 -5.98 19.04 -6.31
C PHE A 58 -4.50 18.70 -6.01
N PHE A 59 -3.52 19.51 -6.41
CA PHE A 59 -2.10 19.10 -6.35
C PHE A 59 -1.29 19.68 -5.19
N ARG A 60 -1.95 19.98 -4.06
CA ARG A 60 -1.29 20.56 -2.88
C ARG A 60 -0.82 19.50 -1.87
N HIS A 61 -1.48 18.34 -1.86
CA HIS A 61 -1.33 17.31 -0.83
C HIS A 61 0.13 16.84 -0.65
N GLY A 62 0.77 16.38 -1.73
CA GLY A 62 2.14 15.87 -1.65
C GLY A 62 3.15 16.91 -1.16
N THR A 63 3.00 18.18 -1.53
CA THR A 63 3.87 19.27 -1.05
C THR A 63 3.70 19.49 0.45
N ARG A 64 2.47 19.46 0.96
CA ARG A 64 2.18 19.59 2.40
C ARG A 64 2.82 18.46 3.21
N CYS A 65 2.62 17.22 2.78
CA CYS A 65 3.23 16.06 3.43
C CYS A 65 4.77 16.12 3.39
N ALA A 66 5.36 16.55 2.27
CA ALA A 66 6.81 16.68 2.15
C ALA A 66 7.39 17.71 3.13
N GLY A 67 6.68 18.81 3.38
CA GLY A 67 7.07 19.82 4.37
C GLY A 67 7.08 19.30 5.80
N GLU A 68 6.13 18.45 6.17
CA GLU A 68 6.06 17.84 7.51
C GLU A 68 7.27 16.94 7.79
N VAL A 69 7.77 16.24 6.77
CA VAL A 69 8.96 15.40 6.89
C VAL A 69 10.23 16.24 6.94
N ALA A 70 10.44 17.13 5.96
CA ALA A 70 11.77 17.69 5.69
C ALA A 70 11.76 19.17 5.22
N ALA A 71 10.80 19.99 5.67
CA ALA A 71 10.94 21.44 5.49
C ALA A 71 12.24 21.93 6.15
N VAL A 72 12.99 22.76 5.42
CA VAL A 72 14.31 23.26 5.84
C VAL A 72 14.16 24.14 7.09
N ALA A 73 14.99 23.89 8.10
CA ALA A 73 15.04 24.70 9.30
C ALA A 73 15.94 25.94 9.14
N ASN A 74 15.73 26.95 10.00
CA ASN A 74 16.60 28.12 10.14
C ASN A 74 16.80 28.97 8.88
N ASN A 75 15.80 29.01 7.98
CA ASN A 75 15.84 29.81 6.74
C ASN A 75 14.86 31.00 6.72
N GLY A 76 14.13 31.23 7.82
CA GLY A 76 13.11 32.29 7.90
C GLY A 76 11.84 32.05 7.07
N VAL A 77 11.62 30.83 6.56
CA VAL A 77 10.46 30.49 5.71
C VAL A 77 9.60 29.42 6.39
N CYS A 78 8.32 29.72 6.59
CA CYS A 78 7.31 28.77 7.06
C CYS A 78 7.51 28.21 8.47
N GLY A 79 8.15 27.05 8.57
CA GLY A 79 8.26 26.19 9.74
C GLY A 79 9.38 25.18 9.49
N VAL A 80 9.34 24.02 10.15
CA VAL A 80 10.40 23.01 10.06
C VAL A 80 9.80 21.61 9.89
N GLY A 81 10.48 20.76 9.12
CA GLY A 81 10.16 19.34 9.06
C GLY A 81 10.70 18.60 10.28
N VAL A 82 10.10 17.47 10.62
CA VAL A 82 10.57 16.61 11.73
C VAL A 82 12.03 16.19 11.52
N ALA A 83 12.37 15.78 10.30
CA ALA A 83 13.71 15.44 9.86
C ALA A 83 14.21 16.49 8.85
N TYR A 84 14.37 17.74 9.30
CA TYR A 84 14.69 18.91 8.46
C TYR A 84 16.02 18.83 7.68
N ASN A 85 16.91 17.88 8.01
CA ASN A 85 18.14 17.59 7.27
C ASN A 85 18.04 16.36 6.34
N ALA A 86 16.90 15.66 6.34
CA ALA A 86 16.69 14.52 5.46
C ALA A 86 16.51 14.98 4.01
N LYS A 87 16.88 14.10 3.07
CA LYS A 87 16.53 14.30 1.66
C LYS A 87 15.07 13.89 1.43
N ILE A 88 14.33 14.71 0.69
CA ILE A 88 12.92 14.46 0.36
C ILE A 88 12.72 14.44 -1.15
N GLY A 89 11.86 13.52 -1.61
CA GLY A 89 11.44 13.40 -3.00
C GLY A 89 9.93 13.19 -3.08
N GLY A 90 9.36 13.21 -4.29
CA GLY A 90 7.93 13.03 -4.50
C GLY A 90 7.63 12.17 -5.72
N VAL A 91 6.68 11.25 -5.57
CA VAL A 91 6.17 10.42 -6.67
C VAL A 91 4.77 10.90 -7.03
N ARG A 92 4.62 11.55 -8.20
CA ARG A 92 3.31 11.99 -8.69
C ARG A 92 2.60 10.82 -9.38
N MET A 93 1.77 10.11 -8.62
CA MET A 93 1.03 8.94 -9.10
C MET A 93 -0.49 9.03 -8.95
N LEU A 94 -1.00 9.92 -8.08
CA LEU A 94 -2.44 10.13 -7.86
C LEU A 94 -3.09 11.12 -8.83
N ASP A 95 -2.31 11.76 -9.71
CA ASP A 95 -2.80 12.73 -10.68
C ASP A 95 -3.14 12.05 -12.01
N GLY A 96 -4.11 11.16 -11.95
CA GLY A 96 -4.53 10.36 -13.09
C GLY A 96 -5.24 9.08 -12.69
N GLU A 97 -5.42 8.19 -13.65
CA GLU A 97 -5.92 6.84 -13.40
C GLU A 97 -4.86 6.04 -12.65
N VAL A 98 -5.20 5.62 -11.43
CA VAL A 98 -4.34 4.79 -10.57
C VAL A 98 -4.65 3.33 -10.89
N THR A 99 -3.68 2.63 -11.46
CA THR A 99 -3.78 1.20 -11.79
C THR A 99 -2.76 0.41 -10.98
N ASP A 100 -2.93 -0.91 -10.86
CA ASP A 100 -1.99 -1.81 -10.17
C ASP A 100 -0.53 -1.62 -10.62
N VAL A 101 -0.31 -1.36 -11.92
CA VAL A 101 1.02 -1.08 -12.49
C VAL A 101 1.59 0.24 -11.98
N VAL A 102 0.76 1.29 -11.89
CA VAL A 102 1.18 2.62 -11.38
C VAL A 102 1.54 2.53 -9.91
N GLU A 103 0.74 1.81 -9.12
CA GLU A 103 1.03 1.56 -7.70
C GLU A 103 2.34 0.77 -7.53
N ALA A 104 2.49 -0.35 -8.23
CA ALA A 104 3.67 -1.19 -8.17
C ALA A 104 4.95 -0.44 -8.56
N HIS A 105 4.92 0.35 -9.64
CA HIS A 105 6.06 1.18 -10.03
C HIS A 105 6.39 2.27 -8.99
N SER A 106 5.37 2.85 -8.35
CA SER A 106 5.56 3.88 -7.33
C SER A 106 6.19 3.30 -6.06
N LEU A 107 5.68 2.14 -5.60
CA LEU A 107 6.18 1.43 -4.42
C LEU A 107 7.58 0.84 -4.62
N SER A 108 7.96 0.55 -5.86
CA SER A 108 9.27 -0.03 -6.19
C SER A 108 10.33 0.98 -6.62
N LEU A 109 9.97 2.26 -6.72
CA LEU A 109 10.85 3.32 -7.22
C LEU A 109 12.15 3.40 -6.43
N ASN A 110 13.29 3.23 -7.08
CA ASN A 110 14.62 3.46 -6.52
C ASN A 110 14.82 2.89 -5.09
N ARG A 111 14.37 1.65 -4.86
CA ARG A 111 14.37 0.98 -3.53
C ARG A 111 15.73 0.82 -2.83
N GLN A 112 16.84 1.06 -3.55
CA GLN A 112 18.19 1.11 -2.97
C GLN A 112 18.62 2.51 -2.52
N HIS A 113 17.88 3.54 -2.94
CA HIS A 113 18.14 4.94 -2.61
C HIS A 113 17.09 5.48 -1.62
N ILE A 114 15.82 5.13 -1.82
CA ILE A 114 14.72 5.56 -0.96
C ILE A 114 14.64 4.61 0.24
N HIS A 115 14.69 5.17 1.44
CA HIS A 115 14.59 4.38 2.68
C HIS A 115 13.15 4.21 3.15
N ILE A 116 12.38 5.31 3.08
CA ILE A 116 11.03 5.42 3.64
C ILE A 116 10.08 5.91 2.55
N TYR A 117 8.95 5.25 2.42
CA TYR A 117 7.83 5.66 1.56
C TYR A 117 6.69 6.07 2.47
N SER A 118 6.17 7.29 2.31
CA SER A 118 5.00 7.77 3.05
C SER A 118 3.81 7.85 2.09
N ALA A 119 2.73 7.14 2.41
CA ALA A 119 1.52 7.10 1.61
C ALA A 119 0.26 7.23 2.48
N SER A 120 -0.81 7.73 1.86
CA SER A 120 -2.09 7.99 2.51
C SER A 120 -3.24 7.81 1.51
N TRP A 121 -3.07 6.85 0.60
CA TRP A 121 -4.04 6.47 -0.41
C TRP A 121 -4.41 5.00 -0.20
N GLY A 122 -5.59 4.63 -0.68
CA GLY A 122 -6.18 3.31 -0.46
C GLY A 122 -7.55 3.25 -1.15
N PRO A 123 -8.41 2.31 -0.76
CA PRO A 123 -9.80 2.27 -1.16
C PRO A 123 -10.56 3.55 -0.76
N GLU A 124 -11.81 3.67 -1.19
CA GLU A 124 -12.64 4.80 -0.80
C GLU A 124 -13.12 4.63 0.66
N ASP A 125 -12.84 5.63 1.51
CA ASP A 125 -13.18 5.67 2.94
C ASP A 125 -14.69 5.92 3.18
N ASP A 126 -15.55 5.09 2.60
CA ASP A 126 -17.01 5.26 2.56
C ASP A 126 -17.77 4.30 3.49
N GLY A 127 -17.08 3.53 4.32
CA GLY A 127 -17.69 2.56 5.23
C GLY A 127 -18.28 1.34 4.52
N LYS A 128 -18.00 1.16 3.21
CA LYS A 128 -18.54 0.06 2.38
C LYS A 128 -17.56 -0.46 1.34
N SER A 129 -16.38 0.11 1.19
CA SER A 129 -15.36 -0.44 0.31
C SER A 129 -14.64 -1.60 1.00
N LEU A 130 -14.20 -2.58 0.21
CA LEU A 130 -13.35 -3.68 0.67
C LEU A 130 -12.40 -3.95 -0.48
N ASP A 131 -11.18 -3.44 -0.40
CA ASP A 131 -10.20 -3.54 -1.47
C ASP A 131 -8.79 -3.40 -0.92
N GLY A 132 -7.79 -3.75 -1.70
CA GLY A 132 -6.40 -3.72 -1.28
C GLY A 132 -5.46 -3.85 -2.47
N PRO A 133 -4.15 -3.97 -2.22
CA PRO A 133 -3.18 -4.05 -3.29
C PRO A 133 -3.47 -5.26 -4.18
N ALA A 134 -3.53 -5.00 -5.48
CA ALA A 134 -3.61 -6.03 -6.50
C ALA A 134 -2.25 -6.75 -6.63
N LYS A 135 -2.14 -7.65 -7.62
CA LYS A 135 -1.02 -8.60 -7.70
C LYS A 135 0.34 -7.90 -7.79
N LEU A 136 0.47 -6.86 -8.63
CA LEU A 136 1.75 -6.19 -8.83
C LEU A 136 2.12 -5.32 -7.64
N ALA A 137 1.16 -4.62 -7.04
CA ALA A 137 1.37 -3.84 -5.82
C ALA A 137 1.79 -4.73 -4.64
N LYS A 138 1.15 -5.90 -4.45
CA LYS A 138 1.56 -6.91 -3.45
C LYS A 138 2.99 -7.39 -3.66
N GLU A 139 3.35 -7.71 -4.91
CA GLU A 139 4.71 -8.10 -5.28
C GLU A 139 5.70 -6.96 -5.02
N ALA A 140 5.32 -5.70 -5.30
CA ALA A 140 6.17 -4.54 -5.03
C ALA A 140 6.42 -4.34 -3.52
N PHE A 141 5.42 -4.56 -2.66
CA PHE A 141 5.63 -4.59 -1.21
C PHE A 141 6.60 -5.70 -0.80
N LEU A 142 6.37 -6.94 -1.26
CA LEU A 142 7.22 -8.09 -0.94
C LEU A 142 8.66 -7.85 -1.38
N GLN A 143 8.88 -7.35 -2.59
CA GLN A 143 10.22 -7.02 -3.06
C GLN A 143 10.82 -5.81 -2.32
N GLY A 144 10.00 -4.85 -1.91
CA GLY A 144 10.42 -3.70 -1.12
C GLY A 144 11.00 -4.14 0.22
N ILE A 145 10.26 -4.95 0.98
CA ILE A 145 10.68 -5.41 2.31
C ILE A 145 11.79 -6.47 2.26
N THR A 146 11.97 -7.20 1.15
CA THR A 146 13.03 -8.21 1.02
C THR A 146 14.32 -7.68 0.39
N GLN A 147 14.23 -6.78 -0.58
CA GLN A 147 15.39 -6.32 -1.38
C GLN A 147 15.73 -4.85 -1.17
N GLY A 148 14.80 -4.03 -0.67
CA GLY A 148 15.03 -2.61 -0.43
C GLY A 148 16.11 -2.35 0.60
N ARG A 149 16.77 -1.18 0.54
CA ARG A 149 17.82 -0.76 1.49
C ARG A 149 18.91 -1.84 1.69
N GLY A 150 19.43 -2.42 0.60
CA GLY A 150 20.47 -3.45 0.67
C GLY A 150 20.02 -4.75 1.35
N GLY A 151 18.72 -5.05 1.38
CA GLY A 151 18.16 -6.24 2.04
C GLY A 151 17.61 -5.99 3.46
N LEU A 152 17.74 -4.77 4.01
CA LEU A 152 17.12 -4.40 5.29
C LEU A 152 15.60 -4.21 5.16
N GLY A 153 15.13 -3.98 3.93
CA GLY A 153 13.72 -3.75 3.61
C GLY A 153 13.33 -2.28 3.64
N SER A 154 12.62 -1.87 2.59
CA SER A 154 11.95 -0.56 2.52
C SER A 154 10.94 -0.41 3.65
N ILE A 155 10.85 0.80 4.23
CA ILE A 155 9.85 1.11 5.26
C ILE A 155 8.68 1.84 4.60
N PHE A 156 7.50 1.23 4.61
CA PHE A 156 6.28 1.81 4.06
C PHE A 156 5.41 2.34 5.20
N VAL A 157 5.29 3.66 5.34
CA VAL A 157 4.43 4.32 6.33
C VAL A 157 3.10 4.65 5.68
N TRP A 158 2.00 4.27 6.33
CA TRP A 158 0.66 4.40 5.79
C TRP A 158 -0.28 5.13 6.73
N ALA A 159 -1.13 6.01 6.20
CA ALA A 159 -2.23 6.57 6.98
C ALA A 159 -3.36 5.55 7.10
N SER A 160 -4.01 5.47 8.27
CA SER A 160 -5.05 4.47 8.54
C SER A 160 -6.43 4.76 7.93
N GLY A 161 -6.62 5.86 7.17
CA GLY A 161 -7.91 6.21 6.54
C GLY A 161 -8.66 7.37 7.21
N ASN A 162 -9.67 7.96 6.55
CA ASN A 162 -10.45 9.11 7.02
C ASN A 162 -11.98 8.86 7.08
N GLY A 163 -12.39 7.59 7.08
CA GLY A 163 -13.77 7.11 7.01
C GLY A 163 -14.50 7.02 8.36
N GLY A 164 -13.95 7.58 9.44
CA GLY A 164 -14.56 7.50 10.78
C GLY A 164 -16.00 8.03 10.84
N ARG A 165 -16.35 9.06 10.05
CA ARG A 165 -17.72 9.57 9.94
C ARG A 165 -18.69 8.56 9.34
N GLU A 166 -18.20 7.79 8.37
CA GLU A 166 -18.95 6.75 7.67
C GLU A 166 -18.92 5.42 8.41
N GLN A 167 -18.31 5.39 9.61
CA GLN A 167 -18.09 4.20 10.44
C GLN A 167 -17.34 3.10 9.68
N ASP A 168 -16.29 3.52 8.96
CA ASP A 168 -15.39 2.57 8.32
C ASP A 168 -14.46 1.88 9.32
N SER A 169 -13.88 0.77 8.88
CA SER A 169 -12.99 -0.08 9.66
C SER A 169 -11.76 -0.39 8.83
N CYS A 170 -10.61 0.18 9.21
CA CYS A 170 -9.41 0.17 8.37
C CYS A 170 -8.83 -1.22 8.06
N ASN A 171 -9.23 -2.29 8.75
CA ASN A 171 -8.93 -3.65 8.30
C ASN A 171 -9.61 -4.06 6.96
N CYS A 172 -10.54 -3.26 6.45
CA CYS A 172 -11.13 -3.38 5.12
C CYS A 172 -10.32 -2.67 4.02
N ASP A 173 -9.29 -1.91 4.39
CA ASP A 173 -8.27 -1.40 3.50
C ASP A 173 -7.03 -2.31 3.55
N GLY A 174 -6.78 -3.03 2.46
CA GLY A 174 -5.68 -3.98 2.35
C GLY A 174 -4.27 -3.35 2.31
N TYR A 175 -4.14 -2.02 2.13
CA TYR A 175 -2.86 -1.33 2.21
C TYR A 175 -2.47 -1.08 3.67
N THR A 176 -3.37 -0.49 4.48
CA THR A 176 -3.13 -0.28 5.92
C THR A 176 -3.16 -1.59 6.73
N ASN A 177 -3.93 -2.58 6.29
CA ASN A 177 -4.02 -3.90 6.94
C ASN A 177 -2.84 -4.85 6.58
N SER A 178 -1.95 -4.42 5.69
CA SER A 178 -0.76 -5.20 5.32
C SER A 178 0.27 -5.25 6.45
N ILE A 179 0.90 -6.40 6.68
CA ILE A 179 2.02 -6.50 7.63
C ILE A 179 3.25 -5.69 7.19
N TYR A 180 3.35 -5.41 5.88
CA TYR A 180 4.47 -4.70 5.26
C TYR A 180 4.38 -3.18 5.44
N THR A 181 3.24 -2.67 5.87
CA THR A 181 3.03 -1.25 6.11
C THR A 181 3.01 -0.95 7.61
N LEU A 182 3.59 0.19 7.97
CA LEU A 182 3.56 0.76 9.30
C LEU A 182 2.40 1.75 9.33
N SER A 183 1.23 1.24 9.73
CA SER A 183 -0.01 2.02 9.76
C SER A 183 -0.06 2.98 10.95
N ILE A 184 -0.40 4.23 10.65
CA ILE A 184 -0.42 5.35 11.59
C ILE A 184 -1.81 6.00 11.59
N SER A 185 -2.39 6.05 12.78
CA SER A 185 -3.63 6.79 13.06
C SER A 185 -3.33 8.16 13.66
N SER A 186 -4.37 8.81 14.17
CA SER A 186 -4.38 10.24 14.41
C SER A 186 -4.95 10.58 15.78
N SER A 187 -4.36 11.58 16.44
CA SER A 187 -4.89 12.16 17.68
C SER A 187 -5.02 13.67 17.57
N THR A 188 -6.06 14.23 18.20
CA THR A 188 -6.24 15.68 18.31
C THR A 188 -5.21 16.29 19.26
N GLN A 189 -5.07 17.61 19.28
CA GLN A 189 -4.19 18.30 20.22
C GLN A 189 -4.54 18.00 21.69
N SER A 190 -5.84 17.87 21.97
CA SER A 190 -6.38 17.51 23.29
C SER A 190 -6.25 16.02 23.64
N GLY A 191 -5.68 15.21 22.74
CA GLY A 191 -5.52 13.77 22.95
C GLY A 191 -6.78 12.96 22.71
N ASN A 192 -7.77 13.48 21.97
CA ASN A 192 -9.02 12.78 21.67
C ASN A 192 -8.96 12.10 20.30
N VAL A 193 -9.85 11.15 20.05
CA VAL A 193 -9.96 10.47 18.75
C VAL A 193 -10.63 11.45 17.75
N PRO A 194 -9.98 11.82 16.64
CA PRO A 194 -10.59 12.69 15.64
C PRO A 194 -11.79 12.03 14.98
N TRP A 195 -12.78 12.83 14.56
CA TRP A 195 -14.03 12.36 13.95
C TRP A 195 -13.87 11.56 12.65
N TYR A 196 -12.75 11.72 11.96
CA TYR A 196 -12.43 11.01 10.72
C TYR A 196 -11.58 9.75 10.95
N SER A 197 -11.02 9.54 12.16
CA SER A 197 -10.12 8.40 12.39
C SER A 197 -10.86 7.09 12.31
N GLU A 198 -10.28 6.12 11.62
CA GLU A 198 -10.80 4.75 11.52
C GLU A 198 -10.12 3.85 12.57
N PRO A 199 -10.88 3.12 13.40
CA PRO A 199 -10.32 2.15 14.32
C PRO A 199 -10.12 0.79 13.64
N CYS A 200 -8.97 0.15 13.87
CA CYS A 200 -8.75 -1.25 13.50
C CYS A 200 -7.57 -1.86 14.24
N SER A 201 -7.47 -3.19 14.21
CA SER A 201 -6.40 -3.91 14.92
C SER A 201 -5.05 -3.90 14.21
N SER A 202 -4.98 -3.41 12.97
CA SER A 202 -3.75 -3.33 12.17
C SER A 202 -2.92 -2.07 12.44
N THR A 203 -3.53 -1.01 12.99
CA THR A 203 -2.81 0.22 13.37
C THR A 203 -1.71 -0.07 14.38
N LEU A 204 -0.50 0.45 14.15
CA LEU A 204 0.63 0.30 15.09
C LEU A 204 0.73 1.45 16.08
N ALA A 205 0.58 2.69 15.63
CA ALA A 205 0.78 3.86 16.47
C ALA A 205 0.03 5.08 15.94
N THR A 206 0.22 6.20 16.63
CA THR A 206 -0.46 7.47 16.36
C THR A 206 0.52 8.62 16.33
N THR A 207 0.21 9.63 15.53
CA THR A 207 0.82 10.97 15.66
C THR A 207 -0.26 12.02 15.79
N PHE A 208 0.14 13.23 16.21
CA PHE A 208 -0.79 14.34 16.27
C PHE A 208 -1.23 14.76 14.87
N THR A 209 -2.52 15.04 14.74
CA THR A 209 -3.08 15.77 13.62
C THR A 209 -4.08 16.76 14.18
N LEU A 210 -4.00 17.95 13.64
CA LEU A 210 -4.38 19.13 14.37
C LEU A 210 -5.82 19.53 13.95
N ARG A 211 -6.78 18.65 14.23
CA ARG A 211 -8.23 18.98 14.19
C ARG A 211 -9.07 18.00 15.00
N SER A 212 -9.66 18.44 16.11
CA SER A 212 -10.97 17.96 16.54
C SER A 212 -12.09 18.82 15.92
N HIS A 213 -13.30 18.29 15.96
CA HIS A 213 -14.62 18.83 15.62
C HIS A 213 -14.75 20.27 15.03
N PHE A 214 -15.73 20.46 14.13
CA PHE A 214 -16.13 21.81 13.66
C PHE A 214 -16.39 22.75 14.85
N GLY A 215 -15.67 23.88 14.90
CA GLY A 215 -15.93 24.99 15.85
C GLY A 215 -14.99 25.09 17.06
N THR A 216 -14.00 24.22 17.25
CA THR A 216 -13.00 24.35 18.33
C THR A 216 -11.76 25.14 17.88
N ASN A 217 -11.22 26.01 18.74
CA ASN A 217 -9.96 26.76 18.54
C ASN A 217 -8.69 25.87 18.61
N GLU A 218 -8.78 24.60 18.22
CA GLU A 218 -7.60 23.74 18.16
C GLU A 218 -6.76 24.11 16.93
N LYS A 219 -5.43 24.11 17.13
CA LYS A 219 -4.49 24.39 16.04
C LYS A 219 -4.58 23.30 14.98
N LYS A 220 -4.18 23.63 13.75
CA LYS A 220 -4.06 22.79 12.53
C LYS A 220 -2.58 22.59 12.15
N SER A 221 -2.28 21.56 11.34
CA SER A 221 -0.88 21.23 11.01
C SER A 221 -0.30 22.33 10.12
N VAL A 222 0.87 22.82 10.53
CA VAL A 222 1.60 23.88 9.84
C VAL A 222 2.65 23.25 8.94
N THR A 223 2.61 23.54 7.65
CA THR A 223 3.55 22.98 6.68
C THR A 223 3.65 23.84 5.41
N THR A 224 4.55 23.47 4.51
CA THR A 224 4.70 24.08 3.19
C THR A 224 3.49 23.78 2.31
N ASP A 225 3.23 24.65 1.34
CA ASP A 225 2.07 24.53 0.46
C ASP A 225 2.43 24.90 -0.98
N LEU A 226 1.59 24.45 -1.91
CA LEU A 226 1.74 24.73 -3.33
C LEU A 226 1.82 26.25 -3.58
N ARG A 227 2.55 26.63 -4.62
CA ARG A 227 2.83 28.02 -5.01
C ARG A 227 3.73 28.75 -3.99
N GLN A 228 4.66 28.02 -3.37
CA GLN A 228 5.64 28.55 -2.41
C GLN A 228 4.98 29.26 -1.23
N LYS A 229 3.83 28.74 -0.78
CA LYS A 229 3.08 29.27 0.36
C LYS A 229 3.30 28.42 1.59
N CYS A 230 2.77 28.90 2.71
CA CYS A 230 2.58 28.14 3.93
C CYS A 230 1.10 27.87 4.13
N THR A 231 0.80 26.75 4.79
CA THR A 231 -0.54 26.45 5.27
C THR A 231 -0.47 26.15 6.75
N GLU A 232 -1.45 26.68 7.46
CA GLU A 232 -1.76 26.31 8.85
C GLU A 232 -3.05 25.50 8.86
N SER A 233 -3.37 24.79 7.78
CA SER A 233 -4.67 24.14 7.62
C SER A 233 -4.60 22.75 7.00
N HIS A 234 -3.48 22.05 7.17
CA HIS A 234 -3.41 20.63 6.81
C HIS A 234 -4.04 19.76 7.91
N THR A 235 -4.80 18.74 7.50
CA THR A 235 -5.66 17.93 8.37
C THR A 235 -5.81 16.51 7.84
N GLY A 236 -6.32 15.61 8.67
CA GLY A 236 -6.60 14.20 8.32
C GLY A 236 -5.49 13.26 8.78
N THR A 237 -5.71 11.96 8.64
CA THR A 237 -4.70 10.92 8.88
C THR A 237 -3.52 11.03 7.91
N SER A 238 -3.75 11.65 6.75
CA SER A 238 -2.71 11.96 5.77
C SER A 238 -1.66 12.97 6.25
N ALA A 239 -1.93 13.76 7.29
CA ALA A 239 -0.94 14.59 7.97
C ALA A 239 -0.18 13.81 9.07
N SER A 240 -0.78 12.74 9.60
CA SER A 240 -0.16 11.91 10.63
C SER A 240 0.94 11.00 10.09
N ALA A 241 0.74 10.38 8.93
CA ALA A 241 1.74 9.48 8.33
C ALA A 241 3.07 10.17 7.97
N PRO A 242 3.10 11.38 7.39
CA PRO A 242 4.34 12.12 7.13
C PRO A 242 5.12 12.48 8.40
N LEU A 243 4.44 12.86 9.49
CA LEU A 243 5.10 13.10 10.77
C LEU A 243 5.79 11.82 11.28
N ALA A 244 5.11 10.67 11.20
CA ALA A 244 5.70 9.39 11.53
C ALA A 244 6.90 9.04 10.63
N ALA A 245 6.80 9.28 9.32
CA ALA A 245 7.90 9.09 8.38
C ALA A 245 9.13 9.96 8.73
N GLY A 246 8.91 11.19 9.20
CA GLY A 246 9.97 12.05 9.72
C GLY A 246 10.62 11.48 10.99
N ILE A 247 9.84 11.00 11.96
CA ILE A 247 10.36 10.36 13.18
C ILE A 247 11.17 9.10 12.84
N ILE A 248 10.67 8.29 11.92
CA ILE A 248 11.36 7.09 11.42
C ILE A 248 12.68 7.48 10.73
N ALA A 249 12.74 8.59 10.00
CA ALA A 249 13.97 9.08 9.40
C ALA A 249 15.03 9.44 10.46
N LEU A 250 14.65 10.11 11.55
CA LEU A 250 15.54 10.37 12.69
C LEU A 250 16.02 9.06 13.34
N THR A 251 15.13 8.08 13.45
CA THR A 251 15.43 6.76 14.04
C THR A 251 16.42 5.98 13.16
N LEU A 252 16.28 6.03 11.84
CA LEU A 252 17.24 5.45 10.90
C LEU A 252 18.59 6.15 10.94
N GLU A 253 18.62 7.48 11.06
CA GLU A 253 19.88 8.21 11.20
C GLU A 253 20.67 7.73 12.43
N ALA A 254 19.98 7.42 13.52
CA ALA A 254 20.59 6.87 14.73
C ALA A 254 21.10 5.44 14.55
N ASN A 255 20.44 4.62 13.73
CA ASN A 255 20.88 3.27 13.40
C ASN A 255 20.42 2.85 11.99
N MET A 256 21.31 2.96 11.01
CA MET A 256 21.01 2.65 9.61
C MET A 256 20.84 1.14 9.33
N ASN A 257 21.21 0.28 10.28
CA ASN A 257 21.13 -1.18 10.15
C ASN A 257 19.75 -1.75 10.56
N LEU A 258 18.82 -0.90 11.00
CA LEU A 258 17.47 -1.34 11.35
C LEU A 258 16.73 -1.88 10.12
N THR A 259 16.20 -3.10 10.23
CA THR A 259 15.30 -3.69 9.24
C THR A 259 13.90 -3.06 9.30
N TRP A 260 13.07 -3.35 8.30
CA TRP A 260 11.67 -2.92 8.29
C TRP A 260 10.87 -3.44 9.52
N ARG A 261 11.19 -4.66 10.01
CA ARG A 261 10.60 -5.25 11.23
C ARG A 261 11.13 -4.60 12.50
N ASP A 262 12.45 -4.37 12.56
CA ASP A 262 13.05 -3.67 13.71
C ASP A 262 12.37 -2.32 13.94
N MET A 263 12.08 -1.58 12.86
CA MET A 263 11.36 -0.31 12.96
C MET A 263 9.97 -0.46 13.59
N GLN A 264 9.21 -1.50 13.22
CA GLN A 264 7.91 -1.77 13.84
C GLN A 264 8.05 -2.17 15.32
N HIS A 265 9.04 -3.00 15.67
CA HIS A 265 9.35 -3.34 17.06
C HIS A 265 9.68 -2.11 17.91
N LEU A 266 10.49 -1.19 17.38
CA LEU A 266 10.81 0.07 18.05
C LEU A 266 9.54 0.89 18.31
N VAL A 267 8.65 1.01 17.32
CA VAL A 267 7.37 1.70 17.48
C VAL A 267 6.52 1.07 18.59
N VAL A 268 6.36 -0.26 18.59
CA VAL A 268 5.59 -0.99 19.60
C VAL A 268 6.14 -0.76 21.02
N ARG A 269 7.46 -0.68 21.17
CA ARG A 269 8.14 -0.61 22.47
C ARG A 269 8.27 0.81 23.02
N THR A 270 8.17 1.83 22.18
CA THR A 270 8.43 3.23 22.55
C THR A 270 7.21 4.14 22.48
N SER A 271 6.13 3.71 21.81
CA SER A 271 4.91 4.49 21.73
C SER A 271 4.28 4.72 23.11
N MET A 272 3.75 5.93 23.31
CA MET A 272 3.22 6.37 24.59
C MET A 272 1.69 6.43 24.60
N PRO A 273 1.00 5.61 25.41
CA PRO A 273 -0.45 5.65 25.55
C PRO A 273 -0.94 6.81 26.46
N ARG A 274 -0.02 7.53 27.11
CA ARG A 274 -0.36 8.62 28.04
C ARG A 274 -0.92 9.82 27.26
N HIS A 275 -1.83 10.56 27.89
CA HIS A 275 -2.47 11.75 27.32
C HIS A 275 -3.31 11.47 26.05
N LEU A 276 -3.68 10.21 25.82
CA LEU A 276 -4.60 9.79 24.76
C LEU A 276 -5.87 9.21 25.38
N SER A 277 -7.01 9.80 25.02
CA SER A 277 -8.33 9.54 25.59
C SER A 277 -9.17 8.70 24.65
N THR A 278 -9.47 7.48 25.09
CA THR A 278 -10.39 6.55 24.42
C THR A 278 -10.90 5.51 25.42
N GLY A 279 -12.08 4.94 25.16
CA GLY A 279 -12.70 3.88 25.98
C GLY A 279 -12.20 2.46 25.67
N ASP A 280 -11.39 2.29 24.62
CA ASP A 280 -10.99 0.99 24.09
C ASP A 280 -9.58 0.54 24.50
N TRP A 281 -8.86 1.28 25.35
CA TRP A 281 -7.58 0.84 25.88
C TRP A 281 -7.70 -0.52 26.56
N ARG A 282 -6.88 -1.49 26.14
CA ARG A 282 -6.74 -2.80 26.77
C ARG A 282 -5.27 -3.10 27.00
N THR A 283 -4.97 -3.90 28.02
CA THR A 283 -3.63 -4.40 28.27
C THR A 283 -3.51 -5.77 27.64
N ASN A 284 -2.49 -5.98 26.80
CA ASN A 284 -2.23 -7.25 26.16
C ASN A 284 -1.48 -8.24 27.08
N GLY A 285 -1.22 -9.47 26.61
CA GLY A 285 -0.65 -10.56 27.39
C GLY A 285 0.76 -10.31 27.94
N VAL A 286 1.49 -9.35 27.37
CA VAL A 286 2.83 -8.92 27.81
C VAL A 286 2.82 -7.59 28.57
N GLY A 287 1.64 -7.08 28.94
CA GLY A 287 1.50 -5.91 29.81
C GLY A 287 1.51 -4.55 29.10
N ARG A 288 1.42 -4.50 27.76
CA ARG A 288 1.37 -3.24 27.00
C ARG A 288 -0.06 -2.78 26.78
N ARG A 289 -0.30 -1.47 26.88
CA ARG A 289 -1.60 -0.89 26.56
C ARG A 289 -1.72 -0.68 25.05
N VAL A 290 -2.80 -1.17 24.47
CA VAL A 290 -3.12 -1.06 23.04
C VAL A 290 -4.58 -0.62 22.85
N SER A 291 -4.84 0.13 21.79
CA SER A 291 -6.16 0.65 21.39
C SER A 291 -6.34 0.45 19.89
N HIS A 292 -7.55 0.16 19.43
CA HIS A 292 -7.87 0.09 18.00
C HIS A 292 -7.85 1.47 17.34
N SER A 293 -8.07 2.55 18.10
CA SER A 293 -7.95 3.93 17.60
C SER A 293 -6.52 4.44 17.57
N TYR A 294 -5.66 3.96 18.49
CA TYR A 294 -4.33 4.55 18.68
C TYR A 294 -3.14 3.60 18.48
N GLY A 295 -3.38 2.31 18.24
CA GLY A 295 -2.36 1.28 18.32
C GLY A 295 -1.71 1.26 19.71
N TYR A 296 -0.39 1.24 19.77
CA TYR A 296 0.40 1.31 21.00
C TYR A 296 0.51 2.73 21.59
N GLY A 297 -0.03 3.74 20.91
CA GLY A 297 -0.08 5.13 21.37
C GLY A 297 0.70 6.10 20.51
N LEU A 298 1.04 7.25 21.07
CA LEU A 298 1.70 8.33 20.37
C LEU A 298 3.19 8.02 20.12
N LEU A 299 3.69 8.25 18.91
CA LEU A 299 5.12 8.10 18.62
C LEU A 299 5.96 9.09 19.45
N ASP A 300 7.04 8.57 20.04
CA ASP A 300 8.04 9.35 20.77
C ASP A 300 9.39 9.31 20.03
N ALA A 301 9.74 10.40 19.37
CA ALA A 301 10.99 10.48 18.60
C ALA A 301 12.24 10.30 19.48
N GLY A 302 12.22 10.83 20.70
CA GLY A 302 13.36 10.73 21.62
C GLY A 302 13.56 9.29 22.10
N ALA A 303 12.48 8.62 22.50
CA ALA A 303 12.53 7.24 22.93
C ALA A 303 12.88 6.28 21.77
N MET A 304 12.35 6.51 20.56
CA MET A 304 12.68 5.72 19.37
C MET A 304 14.17 5.81 19.03
N VAL A 305 14.73 7.02 18.96
CA VAL A 305 16.16 7.25 18.67
C VAL A 305 17.04 6.64 19.76
N ALA A 306 16.69 6.82 21.03
CA ALA A 306 17.47 6.29 22.15
C ALA A 306 17.48 4.74 22.15
N LEU A 307 16.34 4.10 21.87
CA LEU A 307 16.27 2.64 21.82
C LEU A 307 16.98 2.10 20.56
N ALA A 308 16.91 2.81 19.43
CA ALA A 308 17.56 2.41 18.18
C ALA A 308 19.09 2.30 18.28
N GLN A 309 19.73 3.18 19.05
CA GLN A 309 21.19 3.19 19.23
C GLN A 309 21.74 1.89 19.84
N ASN A 310 20.95 1.25 20.71
CA ASN A 310 21.31 0.01 21.39
C ASN A 310 20.45 -1.19 20.94
N TRP A 311 19.77 -1.06 19.80
CA TRP A 311 18.88 -2.10 19.30
C TRP A 311 19.66 -3.28 18.72
N THR A 312 19.28 -4.49 19.13
CA THR A 312 19.75 -5.72 18.51
C THR A 312 18.72 -6.17 17.48
N ALA A 313 19.16 -6.34 16.23
CA ALA A 313 18.28 -6.75 15.14
C ALA A 313 17.55 -8.05 15.47
N VAL A 314 16.25 -8.08 15.17
CA VAL A 314 15.44 -9.28 15.38
C VAL A 314 15.88 -10.40 14.44
N GLY A 315 15.68 -11.66 14.86
CA GLY A 315 15.97 -12.83 14.03
C GLY A 315 15.10 -12.90 12.77
N PRO A 316 15.34 -13.91 11.90
CA PRO A 316 14.52 -14.15 10.71
C PRO A 316 13.03 -14.21 11.06
N GLN A 317 12.18 -13.75 10.14
CA GLN A 317 10.74 -13.83 10.31
C GLN A 317 10.27 -15.27 10.06
N HIS A 318 9.48 -15.81 10.98
CA HIS A 318 8.85 -17.11 10.87
C HIS A 318 7.37 -16.94 10.51
N GLU A 319 6.82 -17.87 9.73
CA GLU A 319 5.42 -17.90 9.29
C GLU A 319 4.80 -19.25 9.64
N CYS A 320 3.96 -19.30 10.67
CA CYS A 320 3.21 -20.50 11.02
C CYS A 320 1.76 -20.39 10.52
N VAL A 321 1.38 -21.29 9.60
CA VAL A 321 0.05 -21.32 8.97
C VAL A 321 -0.78 -22.46 9.56
N ILE A 322 -1.96 -22.12 10.11
CA ILE A 322 -2.81 -23.06 10.85
C ILE A 322 -4.23 -22.99 10.31
N ASN A 323 -4.72 -24.10 9.75
CA ASN A 323 -6.12 -24.21 9.35
C ASN A 323 -6.98 -24.44 10.60
N MET A 324 -7.81 -23.47 10.96
CA MET A 324 -8.62 -23.50 12.17
C MET A 324 -9.94 -24.23 11.97
N LEU A 325 -10.49 -24.18 10.76
CA LEU A 325 -11.70 -24.90 10.36
C LEU A 325 -11.41 -26.13 9.51
N THR A 326 -12.14 -27.21 9.79
CA THR A 326 -12.16 -28.43 8.97
C THR A 326 -13.39 -28.51 8.07
N GLU A 327 -14.49 -27.88 8.49
CA GLU A 327 -15.78 -27.86 7.78
C GLU A 327 -16.44 -26.48 7.91
N PRO A 328 -17.28 -26.06 6.94
CA PRO A 328 -18.02 -24.81 7.03
C PRO A 328 -18.94 -24.77 8.26
N ARG A 329 -19.10 -23.58 8.84
CA ARG A 329 -19.94 -23.34 10.02
C ARG A 329 -20.96 -22.23 9.74
N ASP A 330 -22.22 -22.49 10.08
CA ASP A 330 -23.26 -21.47 10.07
C ASP A 330 -23.00 -20.46 11.20
N ILE A 331 -23.13 -19.17 10.90
CA ILE A 331 -22.86 -18.09 11.85
C ILE A 331 -24.04 -17.93 12.83
N GLY A 332 -25.28 -18.00 12.33
CA GLY A 332 -26.47 -17.70 13.12
C GLY A 332 -26.43 -16.28 13.71
N ASP A 333 -26.75 -16.17 15.00
CA ASP A 333 -26.65 -14.91 15.75
C ASP A 333 -25.22 -14.66 16.25
N ARG A 334 -24.55 -15.72 16.71
CA ARG A 334 -23.17 -15.70 17.20
C ARG A 334 -22.50 -17.05 16.96
N LEU A 335 -21.30 -17.00 16.38
CA LEU A 335 -20.43 -18.15 16.19
C LEU A 335 -19.14 -17.95 16.97
N VAL A 336 -18.74 -18.98 17.71
CA VAL A 336 -17.48 -19.01 18.47
C VAL A 336 -16.71 -20.25 18.06
N ILE A 337 -15.47 -20.06 17.61
CA ILE A 337 -14.56 -21.14 17.22
C ILE A 337 -13.33 -21.03 18.08
N SER A 338 -13.13 -22.00 18.97
CA SER A 338 -11.92 -22.12 19.78
C SER A 338 -11.09 -23.32 19.34
N ARG A 339 -9.78 -23.16 19.27
CA ARG A 339 -8.85 -24.26 19.02
C ARG A 339 -7.50 -24.00 19.67
N SER A 340 -6.99 -25.02 20.36
CA SER A 340 -5.61 -25.02 20.85
C SER A 340 -4.62 -25.20 19.71
N VAL A 341 -3.59 -24.36 19.67
CA VAL A 341 -2.50 -24.38 18.69
C VAL A 341 -1.16 -24.53 19.40
N ASP A 342 -0.22 -25.18 18.73
CA ASP A 342 1.17 -25.37 19.17
C ASP A 342 2.13 -24.38 18.49
N ALA A 343 1.61 -23.41 17.73
CA ALA A 343 2.38 -22.42 16.99
C ALA A 343 3.49 -22.99 16.09
N CYS A 344 3.25 -24.18 15.50
CA CYS A 344 4.23 -24.91 14.67
C CYS A 344 5.45 -25.43 15.44
N TRP A 345 5.27 -25.71 16.73
CA TRP A 345 6.29 -26.32 17.59
C TRP A 345 7.00 -27.51 16.94
N GLY A 346 8.32 -27.57 17.11
CA GLY A 346 9.17 -28.63 16.57
C GLY A 346 9.45 -28.50 15.06
N ARG A 347 9.03 -27.41 14.41
CA ARG A 347 9.33 -27.11 13.01
C ARG A 347 10.11 -25.80 12.88
N LEU A 348 10.66 -25.53 11.69
CA LEU A 348 11.42 -24.30 11.42
C LEU A 348 10.52 -23.05 11.46
N GLU A 349 9.22 -23.23 11.22
CA GLU A 349 8.19 -22.19 11.24
C GLU A 349 7.73 -21.83 12.66
N TYR A 350 8.30 -22.45 13.70
CA TYR A 350 7.87 -22.24 15.09
C TYR A 350 7.95 -20.76 15.49
N VAL A 351 6.87 -20.22 16.02
CA VAL A 351 6.78 -18.85 16.52
C VAL A 351 6.65 -18.86 18.04
N SER A 352 7.66 -18.34 18.74
CA SER A 352 7.64 -18.18 20.20
C SER A 352 7.32 -16.76 20.67
N SER A 353 7.54 -15.77 19.81
CA SER A 353 7.25 -14.36 20.09
C SER A 353 6.59 -13.74 18.88
N LEU A 354 5.33 -13.38 19.04
CA LEU A 354 4.45 -12.96 17.96
C LEU A 354 4.74 -11.51 17.51
N GLU A 355 4.54 -11.24 16.23
CA GLU A 355 4.59 -9.90 15.65
C GLU A 355 3.21 -9.56 15.10
N HIS A 356 2.87 -10.09 13.91
CA HIS A 356 1.58 -9.93 13.27
C HIS A 356 0.76 -11.21 13.38
N VAL A 357 -0.55 -11.06 13.53
CA VAL A 357 -1.50 -12.17 13.42
C VAL A 357 -2.47 -11.86 12.30
N GLN A 358 -2.72 -12.84 11.43
CA GLN A 358 -3.75 -12.72 10.42
C GLN A 358 -4.81 -13.82 10.59
N ALA A 359 -6.07 -13.42 10.61
CA ALA A 359 -7.21 -14.31 10.43
C ALA A 359 -7.68 -14.21 8.98
N ARG A 360 -7.25 -15.16 8.16
CA ARG A 360 -7.63 -15.27 6.74
C ARG A 360 -8.93 -16.01 6.62
N ILE A 361 -9.99 -15.30 6.23
CA ILE A 361 -11.36 -15.77 6.35
C ILE A 361 -12.11 -15.64 5.01
N THR A 362 -12.90 -16.67 4.71
CA THR A 362 -13.92 -16.63 3.66
C THR A 362 -15.30 -16.72 4.31
N LEU A 363 -16.09 -15.63 4.23
CA LEU A 363 -17.40 -15.51 4.87
C LEU A 363 -18.33 -14.58 4.07
N GLN A 364 -19.65 -14.80 4.13
CA GLN A 364 -20.63 -13.88 3.50
C GLN A 364 -20.74 -12.56 4.26
N ARG A 365 -20.66 -11.45 3.54
CA ARG A 365 -20.59 -10.10 4.11
C ARG A 365 -21.98 -9.67 4.56
N GLY A 366 -22.01 -9.05 5.73
CA GLY A 366 -23.22 -8.59 6.38
C GLY A 366 -22.84 -7.64 7.52
N LYS A 367 -23.81 -7.29 8.36
CA LYS A 367 -23.56 -6.49 9.56
C LYS A 367 -22.87 -7.35 10.61
N LEU A 368 -21.59 -7.61 10.44
CA LEU A 368 -20.81 -8.50 11.29
C LEU A 368 -19.85 -7.71 12.17
N ALA A 369 -19.64 -8.22 13.39
CA ALA A 369 -18.49 -7.88 14.21
C ALA A 369 -17.61 -9.13 14.33
N LEU A 370 -16.29 -8.96 14.15
CA LEU A 370 -15.33 -10.05 14.28
C LEU A 370 -14.33 -9.73 15.37
N HIS A 371 -14.09 -10.68 16.26
CA HIS A 371 -13.09 -10.59 17.31
C HIS A 371 -12.21 -11.83 17.34
N LEU A 372 -10.90 -11.64 17.55
CA LEU A 372 -9.93 -12.70 17.75
C LEU A 372 -9.34 -12.56 19.15
N LEU A 373 -9.34 -13.64 19.91
CA LEU A 373 -8.73 -13.72 21.24
C LEU A 373 -7.46 -14.57 21.17
N SER A 374 -6.37 -14.02 21.70
CA SER A 374 -5.11 -14.74 21.89
C SER A 374 -5.16 -15.66 23.12
N PRO A 375 -4.25 -16.64 23.23
CA PRO A 375 -4.15 -17.53 24.40
C PRO A 375 -3.91 -16.80 25.72
N LEU A 376 -3.27 -15.62 25.68
CA LEU A 376 -3.04 -14.78 26.86
C LEU A 376 -4.20 -13.82 27.16
N GLY A 377 -5.33 -13.95 26.44
CA GLY A 377 -6.56 -13.21 26.70
C GLY A 377 -6.67 -11.85 25.97
N THR A 378 -5.76 -11.54 25.06
CA THR A 378 -5.82 -10.29 24.27
C THR A 378 -6.92 -10.37 23.23
N ARG A 379 -7.95 -9.52 23.37
CA ARG A 379 -9.09 -9.46 22.44
C ARG A 379 -8.87 -8.35 21.39
N ALA A 380 -8.68 -8.75 20.13
CA ALA A 380 -8.57 -7.86 18.99
C ALA A 380 -9.87 -7.86 18.16
N THR A 381 -10.51 -6.71 18.00
CA THR A 381 -11.57 -6.50 17.01
C THR A 381 -10.98 -6.45 15.61
N LEU A 382 -11.27 -7.47 14.81
CA LEU A 382 -10.84 -7.61 13.42
C LEU A 382 -11.74 -6.85 12.45
N LEU A 383 -13.04 -6.76 12.75
CA LEU A 383 -14.00 -5.99 11.97
C LEU A 383 -14.99 -5.33 12.91
N PHE A 384 -15.08 -4.00 12.83
CA PHE A 384 -16.15 -3.26 13.47
C PHE A 384 -17.42 -3.31 12.61
N PRO A 385 -18.62 -3.20 13.22
CA PRO A 385 -19.86 -3.11 12.46
C PRO A 385 -19.84 -1.91 11.52
N ARG A 386 -20.08 -2.16 10.22
CA ARG A 386 -20.16 -1.11 9.20
C ARG A 386 -21.61 -0.94 8.73
N PRO A 387 -22.35 0.08 9.19
CA PRO A 387 -23.78 0.20 8.92
C PRO A 387 -24.11 0.56 7.47
N ASN A 388 -23.17 1.19 6.77
CA ASN A 388 -23.29 1.60 5.36
C ASN A 388 -22.97 0.46 4.39
N ASP A 389 -22.49 -0.67 4.92
CA ASP A 389 -22.07 -1.83 4.16
C ASP A 389 -23.23 -2.79 3.90
N PHE A 390 -23.84 -2.67 2.72
CA PHE A 390 -24.92 -3.53 2.26
C PHE A 390 -24.49 -4.51 1.16
N SER A 391 -23.18 -4.74 1.00
CA SER A 391 -22.68 -5.62 -0.05
C SER A 391 -23.10 -7.06 0.20
N SER A 392 -23.60 -7.73 -0.84
CA SER A 392 -23.84 -9.17 -0.82
C SER A 392 -22.58 -9.98 -1.15
N GLU A 393 -21.49 -9.32 -1.52
CA GLU A 393 -20.21 -9.98 -1.81
C GLU A 393 -19.47 -10.27 -0.50
N GLY A 394 -19.23 -11.55 -0.21
CA GLY A 394 -18.50 -11.98 0.96
C GLY A 394 -17.07 -11.46 1.07
N PHE A 395 -16.49 -11.55 2.27
CA PHE A 395 -15.05 -11.61 2.37
C PHE A 395 -14.60 -12.92 1.70
N ASN A 396 -13.81 -12.80 0.65
CA ASN A 396 -13.22 -13.95 -0.02
C ASN A 396 -11.75 -13.99 0.33
N ASP A 397 -11.38 -14.93 1.20
CA ASP A 397 -9.98 -15.17 1.55
C ASP A 397 -9.27 -13.91 2.06
N TRP A 398 -10.00 -13.07 2.82
CA TRP A 398 -9.55 -11.79 3.33
C TRP A 398 -8.75 -11.97 4.61
N ALA A 399 -7.53 -11.44 4.65
CA ALA A 399 -6.62 -11.59 5.78
C ALA A 399 -6.74 -10.42 6.76
N PHE A 400 -7.67 -10.48 7.71
CA PHE A 400 -7.75 -9.48 8.78
C PHE A 400 -6.51 -9.55 9.66
N MET A 401 -5.82 -8.43 9.88
CA MET A 401 -4.55 -8.38 10.60
C MET A 401 -4.70 -7.74 11.98
N SER A 402 -3.95 -8.23 12.97
CA SER A 402 -3.81 -7.62 14.29
C SER A 402 -2.35 -7.51 14.73
N THR A 403 -2.02 -6.36 15.31
CA THR A 403 -0.75 -6.08 16.00
C THR A 403 -0.89 -6.13 17.52
N HIS A 404 -2.08 -6.36 18.06
CA HIS A 404 -2.36 -6.17 19.50
C HIS A 404 -1.70 -7.23 20.40
N SER A 405 -1.40 -8.40 19.83
CA SER A 405 -0.78 -9.53 20.54
C SER A 405 0.75 -9.58 20.33
N TRP A 406 1.38 -8.45 20.01
CA TRP A 406 2.82 -8.38 19.75
C TRP A 406 3.65 -8.75 20.99
N ASP A 407 4.69 -9.55 20.78
CA ASP A 407 5.55 -10.25 21.75
C ASP A 407 4.85 -11.32 22.62
N GLU A 408 3.57 -11.63 22.39
CA GLU A 408 2.92 -12.74 23.11
C GLU A 408 3.45 -14.10 22.65
N ASP A 409 3.43 -15.09 23.55
CA ASP A 409 3.56 -16.51 23.18
C ASP A 409 2.23 -16.96 22.56
N PRO A 410 2.21 -17.35 21.27
CA PRO A 410 0.97 -17.71 20.60
C PRO A 410 0.52 -19.16 20.85
N GLN A 411 1.23 -19.93 21.68
CA GLN A 411 0.79 -21.29 22.06
C GLN A 411 -0.42 -21.27 22.98
N GLY A 412 -1.36 -22.18 22.74
CA GLY A 412 -2.58 -22.33 23.52
C GLY A 412 -3.84 -22.07 22.72
N GLU A 413 -4.94 -21.71 23.41
CA GLU A 413 -6.26 -21.59 22.79
C GLU A 413 -6.45 -20.24 22.10
N TRP A 414 -6.72 -20.28 20.79
CA TRP A 414 -7.19 -19.12 20.03
C TRP A 414 -8.69 -19.21 19.81
N THR A 415 -9.39 -18.09 19.98
CA THR A 415 -10.85 -18.01 19.79
C THR A 415 -11.22 -16.94 18.76
N LEU A 416 -11.95 -17.33 17.72
CA LEU A 416 -12.61 -16.42 16.80
C LEU A 416 -14.09 -16.29 17.18
N GLU A 417 -14.54 -15.06 17.43
CA GLU A 417 -15.94 -14.72 17.66
C GLU A 417 -16.47 -13.94 16.46
N ILE A 418 -17.61 -14.37 15.94
CA ILE A 418 -18.36 -13.67 14.89
C ILE A 418 -19.76 -13.40 15.42
N GLU A 419 -20.14 -12.13 15.46
CA GLU A 419 -21.45 -11.69 15.93
C GLU A 419 -22.23 -11.05 14.77
N ASN A 420 -23.49 -11.47 14.62
CA ASN A 420 -24.41 -10.87 13.68
C ASN A 420 -25.13 -9.69 14.34
N MET A 421 -24.86 -8.49 13.85
CA MET A 421 -25.40 -7.22 14.36
C MET A 421 -26.66 -6.78 13.61
N ALA A 422 -27.24 -7.63 12.75
CA ALA A 422 -28.50 -7.35 12.08
C ALA A 422 -29.69 -7.45 13.06
N ALA A 423 -30.53 -6.40 13.12
CA ALA A 423 -31.68 -6.33 14.04
C ALA A 423 -32.75 -7.41 13.83
N ASN A 424 -32.80 -7.99 12.63
CA ASN A 424 -33.63 -9.14 12.33
C ASN A 424 -32.65 -10.25 11.93
N SER A 425 -32.49 -11.27 12.77
CA SER A 425 -31.58 -12.43 12.67
C SER A 425 -31.84 -13.35 11.46
N ARG A 426 -32.10 -12.76 10.29
CA ARG A 426 -32.40 -13.40 9.01
C ARG A 426 -31.26 -13.30 8.02
N ASP A 427 -30.20 -12.56 8.34
CA ASP A 427 -28.97 -12.57 7.54
C ASP A 427 -28.22 -13.85 7.89
N TYR A 428 -28.38 -14.86 7.04
CA TYR A 428 -27.64 -16.11 7.10
C TYR A 428 -26.23 -15.86 6.55
N GLY A 429 -25.22 -16.22 7.32
CA GLY A 429 -23.84 -16.21 6.88
C GLY A 429 -23.20 -17.56 7.19
N VAL A 430 -22.39 -18.06 6.27
CA VAL A 430 -21.59 -19.26 6.46
C VAL A 430 -20.13 -18.86 6.46
N LEU A 431 -19.42 -19.27 7.50
CA LEU A 431 -17.97 -19.21 7.56
C LEU A 431 -17.42 -20.48 6.90
N SER A 432 -16.87 -20.35 5.70
CA SER A 432 -16.40 -21.49 4.90
C SER A 432 -14.94 -21.82 5.15
N GLN A 433 -14.10 -20.82 5.44
CA GLN A 433 -12.68 -21.01 5.69
C GLN A 433 -12.20 -20.04 6.78
N PHE A 434 -11.36 -20.55 7.66
CA PHE A 434 -10.60 -19.76 8.62
C PHE A 434 -9.21 -20.36 8.75
N THR A 435 -8.20 -19.60 8.32
CA THR A 435 -6.79 -19.90 8.50
C THR A 435 -6.17 -18.84 9.40
N LEU A 436 -5.57 -19.26 10.50
CA LEU A 436 -4.79 -18.41 11.39
C LEU A 436 -3.33 -18.43 10.93
N ILE A 437 -2.76 -17.26 10.66
CA ILE A 437 -1.37 -17.10 10.27
C ILE A 437 -0.67 -16.31 11.37
N LEU A 438 0.35 -16.91 11.95
CA LEU A 438 1.17 -16.33 13.01
C LEU A 438 2.52 -15.94 12.42
N TRP A 439 2.83 -14.64 12.50
CA TRP A 439 4.13 -14.10 12.10
C TRP A 439 4.92 -13.76 13.35
N GLY A 440 6.22 -14.05 13.36
CA GLY A 440 7.04 -13.63 14.49
C GLY A 440 8.46 -14.15 14.45
N THR A 441 9.04 -14.34 15.63
CA THR A 441 10.36 -14.93 15.81
C THR A 441 10.28 -16.23 16.59
N GLY A 442 11.24 -17.11 16.34
CA GLY A 442 11.48 -18.33 17.09
C GLY A 442 12.98 -18.59 17.21
N PRO A 443 13.41 -19.59 17.99
CA PRO A 443 14.81 -19.97 18.10
C PRO A 443 15.38 -20.37 16.71
N SER A 444 16.32 -19.56 16.21
CA SER A 444 16.94 -19.71 14.86
C SER A 444 17.79 -20.97 14.70
N VAL A 445 18.12 -21.64 15.80
CA VAL A 445 18.87 -22.90 15.83
C VAL A 445 18.17 -23.79 16.83
N VAL A 446 17.59 -24.89 16.34
CA VAL A 446 17.36 -26.06 17.19
C VAL A 446 18.73 -26.52 17.66
N ASN A 447 19.21 -25.99 18.78
CA ASN A 447 20.38 -26.51 19.45
C ASN A 447 19.87 -27.58 20.41
N PRO A 448 19.93 -28.87 20.06
CA PRO A 448 19.43 -29.95 20.91
C PRO A 448 20.18 -30.06 22.26
N ALA A 449 21.29 -29.30 22.44
CA ALA A 449 22.01 -29.17 23.69
C ALA A 449 21.51 -28.02 24.60
N SER A 450 20.56 -27.20 24.14
CA SER A 450 19.92 -26.17 24.97
C SER A 450 19.07 -26.83 26.06
N SER A 451 19.17 -26.34 27.30
CA SER A 451 18.30 -26.76 28.41
C SER A 451 16.82 -26.47 28.16
N ASP A 452 16.52 -25.58 27.21
CA ASP A 452 15.17 -25.20 26.81
C ASP A 452 14.62 -26.07 25.65
N PHE A 453 15.38 -27.10 25.24
CA PHE A 453 14.91 -28.04 24.22
C PHE A 453 13.91 -29.05 24.82
N PRO A 454 12.76 -29.29 24.18
CA PRO A 454 11.69 -30.10 24.76
C PRO A 454 12.03 -31.58 24.62
N ARG A 455 12.06 -32.29 25.74
CA ARG A 455 12.13 -33.76 25.72
C ARG A 455 10.76 -34.33 25.36
N PRO A 456 10.66 -35.27 24.40
CA PRO A 456 9.39 -35.86 24.02
C PRO A 456 8.72 -36.58 25.19
N SER A 457 7.39 -36.48 25.26
CA SER A 457 6.51 -37.13 26.24
C SER A 457 6.75 -38.64 26.34
N ASN A 458 6.62 -39.18 27.55
CA ASN A 458 6.92 -40.54 28.05
C ASN A 458 6.52 -41.80 27.24
N ASN A 459 5.96 -41.69 26.03
CA ASN A 459 5.41 -42.83 25.27
C ASN A 459 6.14 -43.12 23.94
N SER A 460 7.20 -42.38 23.58
CA SER A 460 7.91 -42.57 22.30
C SER A 460 9.08 -43.56 22.38
N CYS A 461 9.57 -43.87 23.58
CA CYS A 461 10.73 -44.72 23.81
C CYS A 461 10.31 -46.10 24.36
N LYS A 462 10.84 -47.17 23.76
CA LYS A 462 10.62 -48.55 24.19
C LYS A 462 11.63 -48.98 25.26
N THR A 463 12.88 -48.53 25.16
CA THR A 463 13.97 -48.97 26.04
C THR A 463 14.94 -47.82 26.33
N PHE A 464 15.35 -47.65 27.59
CA PHE A 464 16.28 -46.59 28.04
C PHE A 464 17.61 -47.18 28.53
N ASP A 465 18.70 -46.41 28.41
CA ASP A 465 19.99 -46.73 29.04
C ASP A 465 20.09 -46.26 30.51
N ALA A 466 21.25 -46.53 31.14
CA ALA A 466 21.52 -46.16 32.53
C ALA A 466 21.50 -44.64 32.79
N GLN A 467 21.58 -43.82 31.74
CA GLN A 467 21.56 -42.35 31.78
C GLN A 467 20.19 -41.78 31.39
N GLN A 468 19.15 -42.62 31.27
CA GLN A 468 17.79 -42.24 30.85
C GLN A 468 17.72 -41.71 29.40
N ILE A 469 18.63 -42.16 28.52
CA ILE A 469 18.60 -41.86 27.09
C ILE A 469 17.90 -43.02 26.38
N CYS A 470 17.03 -42.70 25.42
CA CYS A 470 16.33 -43.72 24.66
C CYS A 470 17.28 -44.47 23.72
N ILE A 471 17.31 -45.80 23.80
CA ILE A 471 18.13 -46.66 22.92
C ILE A 471 17.30 -47.42 21.89
N GLU A 472 16.00 -47.59 22.12
CA GLU A 472 15.08 -48.24 21.18
C GLU A 472 13.74 -47.50 21.18
N CYS A 473 13.25 -47.15 19.99
CA CYS A 473 11.98 -46.44 19.81
C CYS A 473 10.81 -47.38 19.62
N SER A 474 9.61 -46.93 20.01
CA SER A 474 8.36 -47.64 19.69
C SER A 474 8.14 -47.73 18.16
N PRO A 475 7.41 -48.75 17.66
CA PRO A 475 7.13 -48.88 16.23
C PRO A 475 6.53 -47.61 15.62
N GLY A 476 7.08 -47.15 14.49
CA GLY A 476 6.67 -45.90 13.83
C GLY A 476 7.46 -44.66 14.25
N PHE A 477 8.47 -44.81 15.11
CA PHE A 477 9.44 -43.77 15.47
C PHE A 477 10.86 -44.21 15.14
N SER A 478 11.71 -43.24 14.79
CA SER A 478 13.13 -43.43 14.51
C SER A 478 13.98 -42.74 15.58
N LEU A 479 15.07 -43.36 15.99
CA LEU A 479 16.02 -42.78 16.93
C LEU A 479 16.76 -41.60 16.28
N PHE A 480 16.74 -40.44 16.94
CA PHE A 480 17.52 -39.28 16.53
C PHE A 480 18.14 -38.63 17.76
N LEU A 481 19.47 -38.65 17.82
CA LEU A 481 20.28 -38.18 18.95
C LEU A 481 19.93 -38.87 20.27
N GLN A 482 19.08 -38.26 21.10
CA GLN A 482 18.74 -38.72 22.46
C GLN A 482 17.25 -39.06 22.63
N GLY A 483 16.47 -39.09 21.54
CA GLY A 483 15.04 -39.33 21.59
C GLY A 483 14.46 -39.93 20.30
N CYS A 484 13.16 -40.19 20.33
CA CYS A 484 12.44 -40.84 19.23
C CYS A 484 11.61 -39.81 18.47
N VAL A 485 11.84 -39.69 17.17
CA VAL A 485 11.11 -38.80 16.28
C VAL A 485 10.24 -39.59 15.30
N LYS A 486 9.03 -39.10 15.03
CA LYS A 486 8.13 -39.74 14.07
C LYS A 486 8.59 -39.54 12.62
N LEU A 487 9.22 -38.40 12.34
CA LEU A 487 9.78 -38.00 11.05
C LEU A 487 11.21 -37.52 11.28
N CYS A 488 12.16 -37.97 10.46
CA CYS A 488 13.54 -37.52 10.54
C CYS A 488 13.67 -36.06 10.06
N PRO A 489 14.51 -35.24 10.70
CA PRO A 489 14.72 -33.85 10.30
C PRO A 489 15.37 -33.75 8.91
N PRO A 490 15.26 -32.60 8.22
CA PRO A 490 15.90 -32.37 6.93
C PRO A 490 17.40 -32.68 6.98
N GLY A 491 17.91 -33.36 5.94
CA GLY A 491 19.28 -33.88 5.93
C GLY A 491 19.44 -35.26 6.57
N PHE A 492 18.36 -35.89 7.06
CA PHE A 492 18.34 -37.26 7.57
C PHE A 492 17.18 -38.07 6.96
N THR A 493 17.36 -39.38 6.83
CA THR A 493 16.35 -40.34 6.39
C THR A 493 16.24 -41.48 7.39
N SER A 494 15.05 -42.10 7.53
CA SER A 494 14.87 -43.21 8.44
C SER A 494 15.43 -44.50 7.85
N GLY A 495 16.33 -45.17 8.56
CA GLY A 495 16.87 -46.45 8.13
C GLY A 495 17.38 -47.29 9.30
N PRO A 496 17.67 -48.58 9.05
CA PRO A 496 18.24 -49.46 10.07
C PRO A 496 19.68 -49.04 10.36
N GLN A 497 19.97 -48.73 11.62
CA GLN A 497 21.31 -48.51 12.15
C GLN A 497 21.72 -49.72 13.00
N LEU A 498 22.92 -50.24 12.77
CA LEU A 498 23.50 -51.31 13.59
C LEU A 498 24.09 -50.69 14.86
N LEU A 499 23.62 -51.16 16.02
CA LEU A 499 24.21 -50.79 17.31
C LEU A 499 25.27 -51.82 17.70
N ASN A 500 26.49 -51.38 17.96
CA ASN A 500 27.55 -52.22 18.51
C ASN A 500 27.48 -52.17 20.04
N LEU A 501 26.61 -53.00 20.63
CA LEU A 501 26.54 -53.16 22.08
C LEU A 501 27.57 -54.20 22.52
N SER A 502 28.74 -53.75 22.98
CA SER A 502 29.71 -54.61 23.63
C SER A 502 29.27 -54.91 25.07
N LEU A 503 28.41 -55.91 25.25
CA LEU A 503 28.28 -56.63 26.51
C LEU A 503 29.04 -57.96 26.39
N GLU A 504 29.71 -58.34 27.46
CA GLU A 504 30.63 -59.48 27.54
C GLU A 504 30.08 -60.74 26.84
N ASN A 505 30.82 -61.17 25.81
CA ASN A 505 30.90 -62.50 25.21
C ASN A 505 29.84 -63.07 24.24
N TRP A 506 28.84 -62.33 23.74
CA TRP A 506 28.16 -62.70 22.47
C TRP A 506 27.64 -61.43 21.76
N VAL A 507 28.02 -61.19 20.50
CA VAL A 507 27.51 -60.07 19.69
C VAL A 507 26.26 -60.53 18.94
N ASP A 508 25.08 -60.14 19.40
CA ASP A 508 23.86 -60.26 18.62
C ASP A 508 23.62 -58.95 17.85
N LEU A 509 23.60 -59.03 16.52
CA LEU A 509 23.59 -57.88 15.63
C LEU A 509 22.18 -57.26 15.60
N SER A 510 21.87 -56.43 16.59
CA SER A 510 20.55 -55.78 16.69
C SER A 510 20.50 -54.53 15.80
N SER A 511 19.56 -54.48 14.85
CA SER A 511 19.27 -53.30 14.04
C SER A 511 18.17 -52.46 14.68
N VAL A 512 18.42 -51.17 14.86
CA VAL A 512 17.44 -50.20 15.39
C VAL A 512 17.11 -49.18 14.32
N GLN A 513 15.83 -48.78 14.22
CA GLN A 513 15.42 -47.74 13.29
C GLN A 513 15.93 -46.37 13.77
N ALA A 514 16.77 -45.71 12.98
CA ALA A 514 17.36 -44.42 13.31
C ALA A 514 17.35 -43.45 12.13
N CYS A 515 17.51 -42.17 12.43
CA CYS A 515 17.67 -41.13 11.43
C CYS A 515 19.13 -41.07 10.98
N LEU A 516 19.39 -41.61 9.78
CA LEU A 516 20.71 -41.65 9.15
C LEU A 516 20.93 -40.37 8.32
N PRO A 517 22.13 -39.78 8.35
CA PRO A 517 22.41 -38.58 7.56
C PRO A 517 22.33 -38.87 6.06
N CYS A 518 21.78 -37.91 5.31
CA CYS A 518 21.81 -37.90 3.86
C CYS A 518 23.24 -37.78 3.34
N HIS A 519 23.48 -38.28 2.12
CA HIS A 519 24.75 -38.03 1.44
C HIS A 519 24.99 -36.52 1.31
N ALA A 520 26.23 -36.06 1.51
CA ALA A 520 26.58 -34.63 1.55
C ALA A 520 26.24 -33.83 0.27
N ALA A 521 25.98 -34.53 -0.85
CA ALA A 521 25.53 -33.92 -2.10
C ALA A 521 24.02 -33.58 -2.12
N CYS A 522 23.23 -34.15 -1.21
CA CYS A 522 21.77 -33.99 -1.15
C CYS A 522 21.36 -33.02 -0.03
N LEU A 523 20.29 -32.26 -0.25
CA LEU A 523 19.64 -31.44 0.78
C LEU A 523 18.57 -32.25 1.55
N THR A 524 17.81 -33.08 0.83
CA THR A 524 16.94 -34.12 1.41
C THR A 524 17.12 -35.41 0.63
N CYS A 525 16.85 -36.56 1.25
CA CYS A 525 17.12 -37.86 0.67
C CYS A 525 16.08 -38.91 1.07
N SER A 526 15.88 -39.91 0.22
CA SER A 526 15.14 -41.13 0.54
C SER A 526 16.04 -42.19 1.18
N GLY A 527 17.36 -42.08 1.02
CA GLY A 527 18.37 -43.03 1.47
C GLY A 527 19.72 -42.34 1.71
N PRO A 528 20.67 -42.98 2.41
CA PRO A 528 21.99 -42.41 2.67
C PRO A 528 22.91 -42.40 1.43
N GLY A 529 22.47 -42.96 0.29
CA GLY A 529 23.27 -43.06 -0.92
C GLY A 529 23.43 -41.74 -1.68
N PRO A 530 24.49 -41.60 -2.49
CA PRO A 530 24.73 -40.42 -3.34
C PRO A 530 23.70 -40.26 -4.47
N THR A 531 22.92 -41.30 -4.73
CA THR A 531 21.86 -41.36 -5.74
C THR A 531 20.48 -41.50 -5.12
N ASP A 532 20.31 -41.14 -3.86
CA ASP A 532 19.02 -41.17 -3.16
C ASP A 532 18.53 -39.76 -2.80
N CYS A 533 18.97 -38.74 -3.55
CA CYS A 533 18.57 -37.35 -3.30
C CYS A 533 17.12 -37.09 -3.73
N LEU A 534 16.37 -36.41 -2.87
CA LEU A 534 15.02 -35.88 -3.15
C LEU A 534 15.05 -34.38 -3.45
N SER A 535 16.01 -33.65 -2.88
CA SER A 535 16.25 -32.23 -3.19
C SER A 535 17.74 -31.91 -3.12
N CYS A 536 18.15 -30.85 -3.81
CA CYS A 536 19.54 -30.44 -3.94
C CYS A 536 19.84 -29.10 -3.25
N PRO A 537 21.07 -28.88 -2.77
CA PRO A 537 21.52 -27.59 -2.26
C PRO A 537 21.48 -26.48 -3.33
N PRO A 538 21.49 -25.19 -2.94
CA PRO A 538 21.56 -24.06 -3.87
C PRO A 538 22.70 -24.23 -4.89
N HIS A 539 22.46 -23.85 -6.15
CA HIS A 539 23.40 -24.01 -7.28
C HIS A 539 23.63 -25.45 -7.79
N SER A 540 22.80 -26.40 -7.36
CA SER A 540 22.78 -27.78 -7.86
C SER A 540 21.37 -28.14 -8.32
N HIS A 541 21.24 -29.02 -9.33
CA HIS A 541 19.93 -29.49 -9.80
C HIS A 541 19.85 -31.00 -9.71
N LEU A 542 18.64 -31.49 -9.40
CA LEU A 542 18.37 -32.91 -9.28
C LEU A 542 18.26 -33.51 -10.68
N VAL A 543 19.11 -34.49 -11.00
CA VAL A 543 19.04 -35.28 -12.22
C VAL A 543 18.83 -36.72 -11.81
N LEU A 544 17.68 -37.28 -12.20
CA LEU A 544 17.17 -38.55 -11.67
C LEU A 544 17.02 -38.48 -10.14
N THR A 545 18.00 -39.03 -9.41
CA THR A 545 18.04 -39.07 -7.94
C THR A 545 19.40 -38.62 -7.40
N SER A 546 20.20 -37.91 -8.21
CA SER A 546 21.53 -37.41 -7.86
C SER A 546 21.62 -35.91 -8.11
N CYS A 547 22.33 -35.18 -7.25
CA CYS A 547 22.54 -33.74 -7.40
C CYS A 547 23.78 -33.44 -8.25
N LEU A 548 23.61 -32.69 -9.34
CA LEU A 548 24.67 -32.24 -10.23
C LEU A 548 24.96 -30.74 -10.05
N HIS A 549 26.23 -30.41 -9.85
CA HIS A 549 26.71 -29.04 -9.67
C HIS A 549 26.90 -28.34 -11.02
N GLN A 550 26.40 -27.12 -11.15
CA GLN A 550 26.48 -26.37 -12.41
C GLN A 550 27.82 -25.63 -12.53
N ASN A 551 28.79 -26.21 -13.22
CA ASN A 551 29.95 -25.45 -13.70
C ASN A 551 29.50 -24.50 -14.82
N GLN A 552 29.78 -23.20 -14.67
CA GLN A 552 29.52 -22.19 -15.69
C GLN A 552 30.43 -22.37 -16.91
N VAL A 553 30.12 -23.30 -17.82
CA VAL A 553 30.47 -23.20 -19.24
C VAL A 553 29.39 -23.94 -20.05
N GLN A 554 28.92 -23.30 -21.12
CA GLN A 554 27.99 -23.78 -22.15
C GLN A 554 26.50 -23.42 -21.97
N ARG A 555 26.14 -22.23 -22.48
CA ARG A 555 24.99 -22.13 -23.39
C ARG A 555 25.40 -21.43 -24.68
N LYS A 556 25.42 -22.25 -25.72
CA LYS A 556 25.55 -21.94 -27.14
C LYS A 556 24.21 -21.32 -27.59
N SER A 557 24.25 -20.16 -28.25
CA SER A 557 23.10 -19.57 -28.94
C SER A 557 22.72 -20.38 -30.18
N PRO A 558 21.44 -20.39 -30.63
CA PRO A 558 21.05 -21.10 -31.83
C PRO A 558 21.62 -20.43 -33.08
N SER A 559 22.13 -21.25 -33.98
CA SER A 559 22.75 -20.94 -35.26
C SER A 559 21.79 -20.25 -36.25
N SER A 560 22.18 -19.07 -36.72
CA SER A 560 21.81 -18.57 -38.05
C SER A 560 22.53 -19.40 -39.12
N GLY A 561 21.77 -19.96 -40.06
CA GLY A 561 22.29 -20.76 -41.15
C GLY A 561 23.16 -19.96 -42.13
N GLY A 562 23.99 -20.69 -42.88
CA GLY A 562 24.55 -20.18 -44.14
C GLY A 562 26.05 -20.39 -44.32
N VAL A 563 26.42 -21.62 -44.69
CA VAL A 563 27.47 -21.97 -45.68
C VAL A 563 28.94 -21.58 -45.38
N GLN A 564 29.73 -22.64 -45.14
CA GLN A 564 31.20 -22.69 -45.22
C GLN A 564 31.75 -22.28 -46.60
N ARG A 565 32.87 -21.56 -46.63
CA ARG A 565 34.10 -22.00 -47.31
C ARG A 565 35.30 -21.09 -47.01
N ASP A 566 36.26 -21.67 -46.30
CA ASP A 566 37.72 -21.67 -46.48
C ASP A 566 38.48 -20.39 -46.88
N LYS A 567 39.40 -19.99 -45.97
CA LYS A 567 40.69 -19.33 -46.27
C LYS A 567 41.55 -20.31 -47.08
N ALA A 568 42.42 -19.93 -48.01
CA ALA A 568 43.62 -19.07 -47.91
C ALA A 568 44.33 -19.02 -49.30
N PRO A 569 45.51 -18.40 -49.51
CA PRO A 569 46.11 -17.15 -49.01
C PRO A 569 46.80 -16.29 -50.13
N GLU A 570 47.46 -15.19 -49.71
CA GLU A 570 48.56 -14.44 -50.40
C GLU A 570 48.17 -13.62 -51.66
N GLN A 571 48.75 -12.49 -52.06
CA GLN A 571 49.89 -11.58 -51.78
C GLN A 571 49.59 -10.38 -52.75
N THR A 572 49.74 -9.07 -52.51
CA THR A 572 50.93 -8.18 -52.49
C THR A 572 50.47 -6.80 -53.02
N GLY A 573 51.11 -5.70 -52.59
CA GLY A 573 51.42 -4.56 -53.48
C GLY A 573 50.53 -3.30 -53.52
N ALA A 574 51.01 -2.24 -52.84
CA ALA A 574 51.11 -0.81 -53.22
C ALA A 574 50.00 -0.07 -54.01
N GLY A 575 49.61 1.13 -53.51
CA GLY A 575 48.68 2.13 -54.12
C GLY A 575 49.27 2.95 -55.29
N PRO A 576 48.85 4.19 -55.61
CA PRO A 576 47.75 5.06 -55.11
C PRO A 576 46.80 5.66 -56.21
N ALA A 577 45.75 6.37 -55.77
CA ALA A 577 44.98 7.47 -56.39
C ALA A 577 44.45 7.40 -57.86
N SER A 578 43.12 7.49 -58.03
CA SER A 578 42.38 8.58 -58.74
C SER A 578 40.99 8.15 -59.27
N ASP A 579 40.05 9.09 -59.16
CA ASP A 579 38.86 9.38 -59.97
C ASP A 579 37.61 8.49 -60.09
N SER A 580 36.49 9.21 -59.90
CA SER A 580 35.22 9.24 -60.66
C SER A 580 34.02 8.35 -60.24
N ASP A 581 32.96 9.07 -59.82
CA ASP A 581 31.54 9.00 -60.25
C ASP A 581 30.80 7.66 -60.25
N SER A 582 29.52 7.51 -59.87
CA SER A 582 28.36 8.36 -59.53
C SER A 582 27.23 7.35 -59.09
N ALA A 583 26.11 7.63 -58.40
CA ALA A 583 25.23 8.78 -58.37
C ALA A 583 24.27 8.79 -57.14
N ASP A 584 24.11 9.99 -56.55
CA ASP A 584 22.91 10.73 -56.11
C ASP A 584 21.57 10.09 -55.69
N ARG A 585 21.04 10.57 -54.55
CA ARG A 585 19.90 11.54 -54.58
C ARG A 585 19.66 12.27 -53.25
N ALA A 586 19.73 13.61 -53.30
CA ALA A 586 19.24 14.55 -52.29
C ALA A 586 17.70 14.75 -52.35
N SER A 587 17.09 14.99 -51.19
CA SER A 587 15.66 15.23 -50.97
C SER A 587 15.27 16.73 -51.05
N SER A 588 14.14 17.04 -51.70
CA SER A 588 13.60 18.38 -51.91
C SER A 588 12.67 18.91 -50.78
N PRO A 589 12.56 20.24 -50.57
CA PRO A 589 11.78 20.86 -49.48
C PRO A 589 10.37 21.26 -49.95
N LEU A 590 9.53 20.29 -50.33
CA LEU A 590 8.13 20.54 -50.72
C LEU A 590 7.13 20.66 -49.54
N PRO A 591 7.27 19.94 -48.40
CA PRO A 591 6.27 19.96 -47.32
C PRO A 591 6.21 21.28 -46.54
N THR A 592 7.35 21.95 -46.38
CA THR A 592 7.48 23.14 -45.52
C THR A 592 6.83 24.37 -46.16
N VAL A 593 6.92 24.50 -47.49
CA VAL A 593 6.32 25.61 -48.24
C VAL A 593 4.79 25.51 -48.25
N LEU A 594 4.25 24.30 -48.37
CA LEU A 594 2.79 24.05 -48.30
C LEU A 594 2.21 24.37 -46.92
N ALA A 595 2.95 24.08 -45.85
CA ALA A 595 2.52 24.37 -44.48
C ALA A 595 2.46 25.90 -44.20
N VAL A 596 3.44 26.66 -44.70
CA VAL A 596 3.47 28.13 -44.52
C VAL A 596 2.36 28.82 -45.30
N LEU A 597 2.12 28.39 -46.56
CA LEU A 597 1.04 28.93 -47.38
C LEU A 597 -0.35 28.63 -46.80
N SER A 598 -0.56 27.45 -46.23
CA SER A 598 -1.81 27.08 -45.54
C SER A 598 -2.07 27.96 -44.31
N CYS A 599 -1.01 28.22 -43.50
CA CYS A 599 -1.13 29.04 -42.30
C CYS A 599 -1.46 30.51 -42.63
N ALA A 600 -0.85 31.06 -43.68
CA ALA A 600 -1.14 32.41 -44.16
C ALA A 600 -2.60 32.56 -44.65
N LEU A 601 -3.12 31.55 -45.34
CA LEU A 601 -4.48 31.57 -45.89
C LEU A 601 -5.55 31.52 -44.77
N VAL A 602 -5.30 30.77 -43.70
CA VAL A 602 -6.18 30.72 -42.53
C VAL A 602 -6.23 32.07 -41.80
N LEU A 603 -5.09 32.75 -41.65
CA LEU A 603 -5.05 34.07 -41.00
C LEU A 603 -5.80 35.14 -41.80
N ILE A 604 -5.72 35.10 -43.13
CA ILE A 604 -6.46 36.03 -44.01
C ILE A 604 -7.98 35.81 -43.89
N VAL A 605 -8.43 34.55 -43.81
CA VAL A 605 -9.86 34.23 -43.64
C VAL A 605 -10.38 34.70 -42.28
N LEU A 606 -9.59 34.55 -41.22
CA LEU A 606 -9.95 35.02 -39.87
C LEU A 606 -10.02 36.56 -39.80
N ALA A 607 -9.07 37.26 -40.41
CA ALA A 607 -9.10 38.72 -40.51
C ALA A 607 -10.32 39.22 -41.32
N GLY A 608 -10.65 38.54 -42.42
CA GLY A 608 -11.84 38.85 -43.23
C GLY A 608 -13.16 38.65 -42.47
N LEU A 609 -13.28 37.56 -41.69
CA LEU A 609 -14.44 37.30 -40.84
C LEU A 609 -14.57 38.33 -39.71
N PHE A 610 -13.46 38.76 -39.12
CA PHE A 610 -13.44 39.80 -38.08
C PHE A 610 -13.93 41.15 -38.63
N LEU A 611 -13.46 41.55 -39.82
CA LEU A 611 -13.90 42.78 -40.48
C LEU A 611 -15.37 42.72 -40.94
N LEU A 612 -15.86 41.56 -41.36
CA LEU A 612 -17.27 41.34 -41.70
C LEU A 612 -18.18 41.43 -40.46
N LEU A 613 -17.72 40.95 -39.31
CA LEU A 613 -18.45 41.05 -38.04
C LEU A 613 -18.48 42.49 -37.52
N GLN A 614 -17.39 43.26 -37.68
CA GLN A 614 -17.38 44.69 -37.34
C GLN A 614 -18.27 45.52 -38.29
N LYS A 615 -18.35 45.19 -39.59
CA LYS A 615 -19.25 45.85 -40.54
C LYS A 615 -20.74 45.53 -40.34
N ARG A 616 -21.10 44.46 -39.63
CA ARG A 616 -22.49 44.11 -39.31
C ARG A 616 -23.04 44.77 -38.04
N TRP A 617 -22.20 45.41 -37.23
CA TRP A 617 -22.63 46.04 -35.97
C TRP A 617 -22.43 47.56 -35.89
N GLY A 618 -21.94 48.21 -36.94
CA GLY A 618 -21.72 49.65 -36.95
C GLY A 618 -22.66 50.40 -37.88
N ARG A 619 -23.91 50.69 -37.47
CA ARG A 619 -24.62 51.91 -37.88
C ARG A 619 -25.57 52.44 -36.79
N PRO A 620 -25.73 53.78 -36.69
CA PRO A 620 -26.01 54.48 -35.43
C PRO A 620 -27.45 55.04 -35.35
N ALA A 621 -28.00 55.23 -34.14
CA ALA A 621 -29.13 56.14 -33.93
C ALA A 621 -29.28 56.59 -32.46
N GLN A 622 -28.74 57.78 -32.23
CA GLN A 622 -29.23 58.88 -31.41
C GLN A 622 -30.69 58.81 -30.89
N SER A 623 -30.81 58.94 -29.56
CA SER A 623 -31.87 59.51 -28.71
C SER A 623 -33.35 59.34 -29.08
N TRP A 624 -34.12 58.63 -28.25
CA TRP A 624 -35.44 59.09 -27.78
C TRP A 624 -35.61 58.78 -26.28
N ARG A 625 -36.14 59.78 -25.57
CA ARG A 625 -36.31 59.94 -24.13
C ARG A 625 -37.58 59.22 -23.61
N THR A 626 -37.62 59.08 -22.27
CA THR A 626 -38.80 59.11 -21.36
C THR A 626 -39.75 57.89 -21.47
N THR A 627 -40.33 57.29 -20.44
CA THR A 627 -40.71 57.74 -19.08
C THR A 627 -41.09 56.48 -18.27
N LEU A 628 -40.76 56.43 -16.99
CA LEU A 628 -41.43 55.54 -16.02
C LEU A 628 -42.55 56.33 -15.32
N PRO A 629 -43.77 55.78 -15.22
CA PRO A 629 -44.68 56.10 -14.13
C PRO A 629 -44.99 54.87 -13.26
N SER A 630 -44.60 54.98 -11.99
CA SER A 630 -45.39 54.71 -10.77
C SER A 630 -46.80 54.12 -10.90
N VAL A 631 -47.17 53.14 -10.06
CA VAL A 631 -48.10 53.30 -8.90
C VAL A 631 -48.27 51.95 -8.15
N TYR A 632 -48.26 52.05 -6.81
CA TYR A 632 -48.54 51.09 -5.74
C TYR A 632 -49.90 50.34 -5.83
N SER A 633 -50.01 49.16 -5.18
CA SER A 633 -50.97 48.94 -4.07
C SER A 633 -50.77 47.63 -3.30
N HIS A 634 -51.04 47.71 -2.00
CA HIS A 634 -51.02 46.69 -0.94
C HIS A 634 -52.32 45.85 -0.88
N SER A 635 -52.24 44.60 -0.40
CA SER A 635 -53.11 43.96 0.63
C SER A 635 -52.87 42.43 0.64
N ARG A 636 -52.43 41.77 1.73
CA ARG A 636 -53.05 41.38 3.03
C ARG A 636 -54.02 40.16 2.98
N GLY A 637 -53.63 39.10 3.70
CA GLY A 637 -54.48 38.09 4.40
C GLY A 637 -54.98 36.88 3.59
N ILE A 638 -55.30 35.69 4.11
CA ILE A 638 -55.31 35.03 5.44
C ILE A 638 -55.61 33.52 5.18
N ARG A 639 -54.98 32.63 5.99
CA ARG A 639 -55.31 31.24 6.45
C ARG A 639 -56.11 30.19 5.63
N LEU A 640 -55.71 28.93 5.92
CA LEU A 640 -56.46 27.64 6.10
C LEU A 640 -56.53 26.62 4.94
N GLY A 641 -55.97 25.41 5.21
CA GLY A 641 -56.73 24.14 5.07
C GLY A 641 -56.33 23.11 3.99
N PHE A 642 -55.85 21.95 4.46
CA PHE A 642 -56.09 20.56 3.99
C PHE A 642 -55.49 19.96 2.68
N HIS A 643 -54.63 18.97 2.91
CA HIS A 643 -54.60 17.57 2.39
C HIS A 643 -54.17 17.19 0.95
N CYS A 644 -53.16 16.29 0.95
CA CYS A 644 -52.99 15.05 0.16
C CYS A 644 -52.17 15.02 -1.15
N SER A 645 -51.18 14.11 -1.12
CA SER A 645 -50.58 13.32 -2.20
C SER A 645 -49.69 14.00 -3.24
N GLN A 646 -48.40 13.62 -3.29
CA GLN A 646 -47.79 12.89 -4.43
C GLN A 646 -46.26 12.80 -4.30
N GLN A 647 -45.78 11.55 -4.17
CA GLN A 647 -44.82 10.96 -5.11
C GLN A 647 -43.58 11.80 -5.48
N SER A 648 -42.55 11.79 -4.63
CA SER A 648 -41.22 12.24 -5.02
C SER A 648 -40.45 11.11 -5.70
N GLN A 649 -40.32 11.22 -7.02
CA GLN A 649 -39.50 10.34 -7.84
C GLN A 649 -38.03 10.42 -7.42
N ARG A 650 -37.47 9.26 -7.05
CA ARG A 650 -36.04 9.01 -6.94
C ARG A 650 -35.36 9.32 -8.28
N LYS A 651 -34.53 10.36 -8.33
CA LYS A 651 -33.46 10.47 -9.34
C LYS A 651 -32.22 9.78 -8.80
N ALA A 652 -32.01 8.56 -9.27
CA ALA A 652 -30.77 7.81 -9.09
C ALA A 652 -29.59 8.63 -9.65
N LYS A 653 -28.62 8.95 -8.78
CA LYS A 653 -27.29 9.40 -9.20
C LYS A 653 -26.43 8.16 -9.38
N ILE A 654 -26.10 7.88 -10.64
CA ILE A 654 -25.07 6.92 -11.02
C ILE A 654 -23.72 7.61 -10.76
N CYS A 655 -22.98 7.14 -9.75
CA CYS A 655 -21.58 7.52 -9.49
C CYS A 655 -20.66 6.44 -10.06
N TYR A 656 -19.63 6.86 -10.79
CA TYR A 656 -18.52 6.02 -11.23
C TYR A 656 -17.29 6.31 -10.37
N LYS A 657 -16.57 5.21 -10.08
CA LYS A 657 -15.31 5.02 -9.33
C LYS A 657 -14.34 6.22 -9.28
N GLY A 658 -13.84 6.50 -8.07
CA GLY A 658 -12.40 6.74 -7.89
C GLY A 658 -11.94 8.07 -7.29
N ILE A 659 -12.79 8.91 -6.67
CA ILE A 659 -12.31 10.08 -5.90
C ILE A 659 -13.28 10.35 -4.73
N PRO A 660 -12.84 10.27 -3.45
CA PRO A 660 -13.67 10.59 -2.29
C PRO A 660 -14.20 12.03 -2.33
N THR A 661 -15.32 12.29 -1.66
CA THR A 661 -16.00 13.60 -1.67
C THR A 661 -15.54 14.60 -0.60
N VAL A 662 -14.47 14.28 0.15
CA VAL A 662 -13.93 15.16 1.20
C VAL A 662 -13.00 16.27 0.66
N TRP A 663 -12.70 16.26 -0.64
CA TRP A 663 -11.79 17.23 -1.28
C TRP A 663 -12.47 18.54 -1.73
N GLY A 664 -13.69 18.81 -1.26
CA GLY A 664 -14.39 20.07 -1.51
C GLY A 664 -14.48 20.91 -0.25
N ASP A 665 -13.78 22.05 -0.22
CA ASP A 665 -14.04 23.10 0.77
C ASP A 665 -15.35 23.81 0.41
N GLU A 666 -16.33 23.76 1.31
CA GLU A 666 -17.51 24.62 1.33
C GLU A 666 -17.14 25.98 1.93
N ASP A 667 -16.45 26.83 1.16
CA ASP A 667 -16.24 28.25 1.51
C ASP A 667 -16.54 29.14 0.30
N MET A 668 -17.79 29.11 -0.17
CA MET A 668 -18.26 30.11 -1.14
C MET A 668 -19.64 30.67 -0.77
N ILE A 669 -19.74 31.27 0.42
CA ILE A 669 -20.74 32.31 0.68
C ILE A 669 -20.09 33.45 1.47
N THR A 670 -20.26 34.66 0.94
CA THR A 670 -19.95 35.99 1.50
C THR A 670 -18.49 36.30 1.78
N TYR A 671 -17.86 37.10 0.93
CA TYR A 671 -17.46 38.48 1.26
C TYR A 671 -17.21 39.28 -0.02
N GLU A 672 -17.71 40.50 0.01
CA GLU A 672 -17.63 41.50 -1.06
C GLU A 672 -16.20 41.96 -1.33
N SER A 673 -16.04 42.48 -2.53
CA SER A 673 -14.88 43.15 -3.11
C SER A 673 -14.22 44.18 -2.19
N GLU A 674 -12.89 44.09 -2.07
CA GLU A 674 -12.04 45.29 -2.17
C GLU A 674 -10.83 44.97 -3.06
N SER A 675 -10.74 45.77 -4.12
CA SER A 675 -9.61 45.91 -5.02
C SER A 675 -8.44 46.53 -4.27
N ASP A 676 -7.21 46.08 -4.52
CA ASP A 676 -6.14 47.03 -4.77
C ASP A 676 -5.05 46.43 -5.63
N SER A 677 -4.67 47.25 -6.60
CA SER A 677 -3.75 47.06 -7.69
C SER A 677 -2.40 47.67 -7.32
N GLU A 678 -1.31 46.90 -7.36
CA GLU A 678 0.02 47.47 -7.62
C GLU A 678 0.84 46.52 -8.49
N GLU A 679 1.17 47.00 -9.70
CA GLU A 679 2.24 46.55 -10.56
C GLU A 679 3.58 46.98 -9.96
N VAL A 680 4.56 46.08 -9.78
CA VAL A 680 5.99 46.42 -9.94
C VAL A 680 6.81 45.21 -10.37
N ASP A 681 7.37 45.38 -11.57
CA ASP A 681 8.61 44.92 -12.19
C ASP A 681 9.33 43.60 -11.83
N SER A 682 9.64 42.94 -12.95
CA SER A 682 10.56 41.86 -13.18
C SER A 682 12.01 42.16 -12.78
N HIS A 683 12.61 41.23 -12.02
CA HIS A 683 14.01 40.86 -12.25
C HIS A 683 14.15 39.34 -12.33
N SER A 684 14.53 38.87 -13.52
CA SER A 684 14.89 37.50 -13.80
C SER A 684 16.30 37.21 -13.29
N GLU A 685 16.44 36.27 -12.37
CA GLU A 685 17.71 35.56 -12.19
C GLU A 685 17.53 34.08 -12.48
N ARG A 686 18.29 33.64 -13.48
CA ARG A 686 18.36 32.29 -14.01
C ARG A 686 18.92 31.34 -12.96
N THR A 687 18.17 30.32 -12.57
CA THR A 687 18.74 29.14 -11.90
C THR A 687 18.79 27.97 -12.87
N ALA A 688 20.00 27.42 -13.01
CA ALA A 688 20.39 26.44 -14.02
C ALA A 688 19.74 25.07 -13.78
N PHE A 689 19.16 24.51 -14.85
CA PHE A 689 18.83 23.09 -14.96
C PHE A 689 20.11 22.32 -15.30
N ILE A 690 20.63 21.50 -14.38
CA ILE A 690 21.62 20.48 -14.73
C ILE A 690 20.87 19.20 -15.10
N LYS A 691 20.88 18.94 -16.42
CA LYS A 691 20.43 17.71 -17.07
C LYS A 691 21.65 16.80 -17.14
N THR A 692 21.72 15.75 -16.31
CA THR A 692 22.79 14.75 -16.46
C THR A 692 22.51 13.89 -17.68
N GLN A 693 23.36 14.06 -18.69
CA GLN A 693 23.49 13.20 -19.86
C GLN A 693 23.97 11.81 -19.43
N SER A 694 23.30 10.79 -19.96
CA SER A 694 23.85 9.46 -20.14
C SER A 694 24.94 9.49 -21.20
N SER A 695 26.11 8.93 -20.91
CA SER A 695 27.05 8.47 -21.94
C SER A 695 27.96 7.36 -21.42
N ILE A 696 27.88 6.24 -22.14
CA ILE A 696 28.69 4.99 -22.13
C ILE A 696 28.29 3.99 -21.05
#